data_AF-F8PX40-F1
#
_entry.id   AF-F8PX40-F1
#
_cell.length_a   1.000
_cell.length_b   1.000
_cell.length_c   1.000
_cell.angle_alpha   90.00
_cell.angle_beta   90.00
_cell.angle_gamma   90.00
#
_symmetry.space_group_name_H-M   'P 1'
#
loop_
_entity.id
_entity.type
_entity.pdbx_description
1 polymer ?
#
loop_
_entity_poly.entity_id
_entity_poly.type
_entity_poly.pdbx_seq_one_letter_code
_entity_poly.pdbx_strand_id
1 'polypeptide(L)'
;MSFSNNSQIFLIAGGNGFIGSHVARALFLRGYHVRIADINPTSCFEEKICNEMIVGNICDPSFCERITRGVHTILHFAATMGGMGTIHEQNDFIIYAENSTMTINLLTAAVHAGAKRFFYASSACVYPASLQGHGKADVSLRESDIWTNPPPQPQGLYGLEKLVSEFLLQNDASKMKTHIARFHNIFGPRGAWCNGREKVPAALIRKAIAASLDTNRVPTLEVWGDGQQRRSFLFIDDCVDAILLFLNSDCTDPLNIGSDHSVTIKQLAKLAVTCAGISPEAVELQFLAESRPVGVGSRNSNNELVKAKLGWTPKVSLKEGMELTALWMRAQMEKAVREISNIERSALLEKFHQSQVIDLAKSATTFAILLPITSRGLDSPKDCLRYLQSFARSLARTTWRDTQGLGGSQYRAKIYLAIDHDDYFLLRVNGNGDNAAQATLYAEGVGDITTIICDVPKGHVCTIWKQCARRAWEDGCDYFVLMGDDVELGDEGWMRDAHAAFATMAKVEGVPHGFGCVAFTDTTFPGMPTFPIIHRTHMDIFGGEVIPDIFINQDGDPFLFQLYRRWGCSRMFPCRISNLVGGSVNARYRQQYASDWTFEPLNKATDAVEAWLAGVYPSVERKLTIDVVIPCYRVQLPFLE
;
A
#
# COMPACT_ATOMS: atom_id res chain seq x y z
N MET A 1 -27.35 -12.59 -30.88
CA MET A 1 -27.31 -14.02 -30.51
C MET A 1 -27.58 -14.12 -29.01
N SER A 2 -28.50 -14.99 -28.60
CA SER A 2 -29.03 -15.08 -27.25
C SER A 2 -28.02 -15.72 -26.29
N PHE A 3 -27.64 -15.00 -25.24
CA PHE A 3 -26.87 -15.55 -24.13
C PHE A 3 -27.79 -16.39 -23.24
N SER A 4 -27.78 -17.72 -23.41
CA SER A 4 -28.56 -18.65 -22.59
C SER A 4 -27.70 -19.27 -21.49
N ASN A 5 -27.47 -18.52 -20.39
CA ASN A 5 -27.36 -19.05 -19.02
C ASN A 5 -27.05 -17.92 -18.01
N ASN A 6 -28.06 -17.46 -17.29
CA ASN A 6 -27.93 -16.54 -16.13
C ASN A 6 -27.23 -17.16 -14.90
N SER A 7 -26.59 -18.31 -15.03
CA SER A 7 -25.98 -19.09 -13.94
C SER A 7 -24.44 -19.12 -13.95
N GLN A 8 -23.79 -18.57 -14.98
CA GLN A 8 -22.32 -18.61 -15.08
C GLN A 8 -21.68 -17.47 -14.30
N ILE A 9 -20.81 -17.82 -13.34
CA ILE A 9 -20.05 -16.85 -12.55
C ILE A 9 -18.80 -16.39 -13.32
N PHE A 10 -18.64 -15.08 -13.46
CA PHE A 10 -17.46 -14.41 -13.99
C PHE A 10 -16.65 -13.82 -12.84
N LEU A 11 -15.48 -14.38 -12.56
CA LEU A 11 -14.54 -13.82 -11.59
C LEU A 11 -13.64 -12.78 -12.28
N ILE A 12 -13.56 -11.59 -11.70
CA ILE A 12 -12.69 -10.52 -12.17
C ILE A 12 -11.70 -10.20 -11.07
N ALA A 13 -10.50 -10.78 -11.20
CA ALA A 13 -9.35 -10.48 -10.37
C ALA A 13 -8.79 -9.11 -10.77
N GLY A 14 -8.65 -8.19 -9.82
CA GLY A 14 -8.34 -6.78 -10.10
C GLY A 14 -9.57 -5.99 -10.58
N GLY A 15 -10.77 -6.44 -10.20
CA GLY A 15 -12.05 -5.88 -10.65
C GLY A 15 -12.40 -4.50 -10.09
N ASN A 16 -11.66 -4.00 -9.09
CA ASN A 16 -11.79 -2.61 -8.63
C ASN A 16 -10.71 -1.69 -9.23
N GLY A 17 -9.73 -2.25 -9.95
CA GLY A 17 -8.78 -1.50 -10.77
C GLY A 17 -9.40 -0.89 -12.02
N PHE A 18 -8.61 -0.17 -12.82
CA PHE A 18 -9.09 0.58 -13.99
C PHE A 18 -9.78 -0.31 -15.04
N ILE A 19 -9.06 -1.20 -15.71
CA ILE A 19 -9.64 -2.02 -16.79
C ILE A 19 -10.65 -3.02 -16.23
N GLY A 20 -10.31 -3.68 -15.12
CA GLY A 20 -11.14 -4.71 -14.49
C GLY A 20 -12.53 -4.20 -14.10
N SER A 21 -12.64 -2.99 -13.54
CA SER A 21 -13.93 -2.41 -13.15
C SER A 21 -14.81 -2.05 -14.34
N HIS A 22 -14.22 -1.54 -15.43
CA HIS A 22 -14.96 -1.27 -16.67
C HIS A 22 -15.50 -2.56 -17.29
N VAL A 23 -14.70 -3.64 -17.29
CA VAL A 23 -15.15 -4.96 -17.76
C VAL A 23 -16.20 -5.57 -16.82
N ALA A 24 -16.03 -5.44 -15.51
CA ALA A 24 -17.01 -5.86 -14.50
C ALA A 24 -18.36 -5.20 -14.73
N ARG A 25 -18.36 -3.87 -14.84
CA ARG A 25 -19.55 -3.08 -15.15
C ARG A 25 -20.20 -3.55 -16.45
N ALA A 26 -19.40 -3.74 -17.51
CA ALA A 26 -19.90 -4.16 -18.81
C ALA A 26 -20.55 -5.55 -18.78
N LEU A 27 -20.00 -6.52 -18.03
CA LEU A 27 -20.58 -7.85 -17.86
C LEU A 27 -21.82 -7.82 -16.96
N PHE A 28 -21.76 -7.07 -15.86
CA PHE A 28 -22.87 -6.93 -14.93
C PHE A 28 -24.10 -6.31 -15.59
N LEU A 29 -23.92 -5.24 -16.39
CA LEU A 29 -25.01 -4.61 -17.15
C LEU A 29 -25.60 -5.53 -18.24
N ARG A 30 -24.86 -6.56 -18.68
CA ARG A 30 -25.35 -7.60 -19.60
C ARG A 30 -26.08 -8.75 -18.88
N GLY A 31 -26.23 -8.68 -17.55
CA GLY A 31 -26.95 -9.67 -16.75
C GLY A 31 -26.11 -10.85 -16.26
N TYR A 32 -24.78 -10.83 -16.45
CA TYR A 32 -23.91 -11.89 -15.93
C TYR A 32 -23.75 -11.78 -14.41
N HIS A 33 -23.54 -12.94 -13.76
CA HIS A 33 -23.18 -12.96 -12.35
C HIS A 33 -21.68 -12.66 -12.18
N VAL A 34 -21.36 -11.45 -11.73
CA VAL A 34 -19.99 -10.96 -11.61
C VAL A 34 -19.52 -11.04 -10.16
N ARG A 35 -18.38 -11.71 -9.95
CA ARG A 35 -17.62 -11.73 -8.69
C ARG A 35 -16.34 -10.92 -8.87
N ILE A 36 -16.15 -9.88 -8.07
CA ILE A 36 -14.90 -9.12 -8.02
C ILE A 36 -14.03 -9.65 -6.88
N ALA A 37 -12.75 -9.88 -7.19
CA ALA A 37 -11.71 -10.11 -6.19
C ALA A 37 -10.61 -9.05 -6.35
N ASP A 38 -10.35 -8.29 -5.29
CA ASP A 38 -9.37 -7.21 -5.31
C ASP A 38 -8.88 -6.94 -3.88
N ILE A 39 -7.66 -6.42 -3.76
CA ILE A 39 -7.14 -5.96 -2.46
C ILE A 39 -7.72 -4.59 -2.09
N ASN A 40 -8.12 -3.80 -3.10
CA ASN A 40 -8.84 -2.56 -2.91
C ASN A 40 -10.34 -2.86 -2.66
N PRO A 41 -10.92 -2.45 -1.52
CA PRO A 41 -12.32 -2.72 -1.21
C PRO A 41 -13.31 -1.87 -2.02
N THR A 42 -12.83 -0.82 -2.70
CA THR A 42 -13.67 0.19 -3.35
C THR A 42 -13.41 0.29 -4.84
N SER A 43 -14.49 0.31 -5.63
CA SER A 43 -14.45 0.56 -7.07
C SER A 43 -14.31 2.05 -7.37
N CYS A 44 -13.88 2.36 -8.60
CA CYS A 44 -13.94 3.72 -9.16
C CYS A 44 -15.33 4.10 -9.71
N PHE A 45 -16.29 3.18 -9.66
CA PHE A 45 -17.70 3.42 -9.94
C PHE A 45 -18.47 3.54 -8.63
N GLU A 46 -19.39 4.51 -8.57
CA GLU A 46 -20.29 4.69 -7.42
C GLU A 46 -21.47 3.70 -7.53
N GLU A 47 -21.87 3.37 -8.76
CA GLU A 47 -22.90 2.38 -9.00
C GLU A 47 -22.42 0.94 -8.73
N LYS A 48 -23.38 0.04 -8.50
CA LYS A 48 -23.10 -1.38 -8.34
C LYS A 48 -22.64 -1.99 -9.66
N ILE A 49 -21.46 -2.62 -9.67
CA ILE A 49 -20.84 -3.25 -10.85
C ILE A 49 -20.63 -4.78 -10.71
N CYS A 50 -21.07 -5.38 -9.60
CA CYS A 50 -20.90 -6.81 -9.34
C CYS A 50 -22.00 -7.37 -8.44
N ASN A 51 -22.15 -8.70 -8.43
CA ASN A 51 -23.03 -9.44 -7.54
C ASN A 51 -22.32 -9.75 -6.21
N GLU A 52 -21.02 -10.06 -6.28
CA GLU A 52 -20.18 -10.43 -5.14
C GLU A 52 -18.88 -9.62 -5.17
N MET A 53 -18.46 -9.10 -4.02
CA MET A 53 -17.18 -8.43 -3.83
C MET A 53 -16.44 -9.13 -2.68
N ILE A 54 -15.26 -9.66 -2.98
CA ILE A 54 -14.44 -10.39 -2.01
C ILE A 54 -13.09 -9.68 -1.90
N VAL A 55 -12.87 -8.97 -0.79
CA VAL A 55 -11.60 -8.28 -0.52
C VAL A 55 -10.54 -9.29 -0.10
N GLY A 56 -9.38 -9.23 -0.73
CA GLY A 56 -8.21 -9.98 -0.29
C GLY A 56 -7.10 -10.02 -1.32
N ASN A 57 -6.08 -10.80 -1.02
CA ASN A 57 -4.82 -10.78 -1.73
C ASN A 57 -4.67 -12.02 -2.62
N ILE A 58 -4.48 -11.82 -3.93
CA ILE A 58 -4.34 -12.91 -4.91
C ILE A 58 -2.97 -13.60 -4.78
N CYS A 59 -1.99 -13.00 -4.10
CA CYS A 59 -0.76 -13.68 -3.70
C CYS A 59 -0.99 -14.76 -2.62
N ASP A 60 -2.17 -14.84 -2.01
CA ASP A 60 -2.56 -15.92 -1.10
C ASP A 60 -3.23 -17.08 -1.88
N PRO A 61 -2.63 -18.28 -1.90
CA PRO A 61 -3.22 -19.45 -2.56
C PRO A 61 -4.61 -19.82 -2.00
N SER A 62 -4.81 -19.73 -0.67
CA SER A 62 -6.08 -20.06 -0.03
C SER A 62 -7.18 -19.06 -0.39
N PHE A 63 -6.80 -17.80 -0.58
CA PHE A 63 -7.71 -16.78 -1.10
C PHE A 63 -8.13 -17.12 -2.54
N CYS A 64 -7.17 -17.50 -3.39
CA CYS A 64 -7.44 -17.91 -4.77
C CYS A 64 -8.40 -19.10 -4.83
N GLU A 65 -8.17 -20.15 -4.03
CA GLU A 65 -9.07 -21.31 -3.93
C GLU A 65 -10.49 -20.93 -3.50
N ARG A 66 -10.63 -19.94 -2.62
CA ARG A 66 -11.94 -19.46 -2.16
C ARG A 66 -12.69 -18.72 -3.26
N ILE A 67 -12.02 -17.80 -3.97
CA ILE A 67 -12.67 -16.95 -4.98
C ILE A 67 -13.00 -17.69 -6.27
N THR A 68 -12.31 -18.80 -6.59
CA THR A 68 -12.56 -19.58 -7.82
C THR A 68 -13.69 -20.61 -7.69
N ARG A 69 -14.26 -20.83 -6.49
CA ARG A 69 -15.34 -21.82 -6.28
C ARG A 69 -16.57 -21.50 -7.14
N GLY A 70 -16.96 -22.46 -7.98
CA GLY A 70 -18.12 -22.35 -8.88
C GLY A 70 -17.94 -21.37 -10.05
N VAL A 71 -16.72 -20.88 -10.28
CA VAL A 71 -16.44 -19.91 -11.35
C VAL A 71 -16.36 -20.60 -12.71
N HIS A 72 -17.05 -20.03 -13.70
CA HIS A 72 -16.99 -20.50 -15.08
C HIS A 72 -15.87 -19.80 -15.87
N THR A 73 -15.78 -18.47 -15.77
CA THR A 73 -14.83 -17.64 -16.52
C THR A 73 -14.04 -16.78 -15.53
N ILE A 74 -12.71 -16.77 -15.67
CA ILE A 74 -11.82 -15.93 -14.87
C ILE A 74 -11.19 -14.88 -15.78
N LEU A 75 -11.18 -13.63 -15.35
CA LEU A 75 -10.49 -12.52 -16.00
C LEU A 75 -9.45 -11.96 -15.03
N HIS A 76 -8.19 -12.15 -15.37
CA HIS A 76 -7.05 -11.75 -14.53
C HIS A 76 -6.49 -10.41 -14.97
N PHE A 77 -6.93 -9.35 -14.28
CA PHE A 77 -6.40 -7.97 -14.42
C PHE A 77 -5.53 -7.56 -13.23
N ALA A 78 -5.49 -8.34 -12.15
CA ALA A 78 -4.72 -8.02 -10.96
C ALA A 78 -3.22 -8.04 -11.28
N ALA A 79 -2.58 -6.92 -11.03
CA ALA A 79 -1.15 -6.77 -11.19
C ALA A 79 -0.67 -5.57 -10.37
N THR A 80 0.54 -5.68 -9.84
CA THR A 80 1.34 -4.54 -9.43
C THR A 80 1.82 -3.85 -10.71
N MET A 81 1.19 -2.72 -10.99
CA MET A 81 1.24 -2.03 -12.29
C MET A 81 1.21 -0.51 -12.10
N GLY A 82 1.80 0.21 -13.06
CA GLY A 82 1.74 1.66 -13.17
C GLY A 82 2.33 2.18 -14.49
N GLY A 83 2.55 3.48 -14.59
CA GLY A 83 3.41 4.07 -15.62
C GLY A 83 4.90 3.90 -15.32
N MET A 84 5.75 4.65 -16.03
CA MET A 84 7.20 4.65 -15.81
C MET A 84 7.61 5.16 -14.42
N GLY A 85 6.72 5.87 -13.71
CA GLY A 85 6.93 6.23 -12.31
C GLY A 85 6.88 5.03 -11.35
N THR A 86 6.36 3.88 -11.79
CA THR A 86 6.29 2.62 -11.02
C THR A 86 7.14 1.51 -11.64
N ILE A 87 7.13 1.38 -12.97
CA ILE A 87 7.83 0.30 -13.68
C ILE A 87 9.23 0.79 -14.04
N HIS A 88 10.17 0.55 -13.14
CA HIS A 88 11.59 0.88 -13.29
C HIS A 88 12.44 -0.07 -12.43
N GLU A 89 13.75 -0.05 -12.64
CA GLU A 89 14.73 -1.00 -12.07
C GLU A 89 14.61 -1.20 -10.55
N GLN A 90 14.33 -0.14 -9.77
CA GLN A 90 14.22 -0.25 -8.31
C GLN A 90 13.02 -1.10 -7.86
N ASN A 91 11.98 -1.23 -8.69
CA ASN A 91 10.76 -2.00 -8.39
C ASN A 91 10.71 -3.35 -9.12
N ASP A 92 11.68 -3.65 -9.99
CA ASP A 92 11.61 -4.77 -10.94
C ASP A 92 11.36 -6.12 -10.25
N PHE A 93 12.10 -6.44 -9.18
CA PHE A 93 11.95 -7.72 -8.47
C PHE A 93 10.61 -7.82 -7.72
N ILE A 94 10.14 -6.73 -7.11
CA ILE A 94 8.84 -6.71 -6.42
C ILE A 94 7.73 -6.95 -7.43
N ILE A 95 7.73 -6.21 -8.54
CA ILE A 95 6.73 -6.35 -9.61
C ILE A 95 6.74 -7.76 -10.18
N TYR A 96 7.93 -8.30 -10.48
CA TYR A 96 8.07 -9.65 -11.02
C TYR A 96 7.53 -10.71 -10.06
N ALA A 97 7.95 -10.66 -8.79
CA ALA A 97 7.55 -11.64 -7.78
C ALA A 97 6.05 -11.61 -7.51
N GLU A 98 5.47 -10.42 -7.31
CA GLU A 98 4.03 -10.27 -7.03
C GLU A 98 3.16 -10.71 -8.21
N ASN A 99 3.46 -10.25 -9.43
CA ASN A 99 2.66 -10.60 -10.59
C ASN A 99 2.78 -12.09 -10.95
N SER A 100 3.98 -12.67 -10.86
CA SER A 100 4.19 -14.11 -11.08
C SER A 100 3.38 -14.92 -10.06
N THR A 101 3.46 -14.55 -8.78
CA THR A 101 2.75 -15.25 -7.70
C THR A 101 1.24 -15.17 -7.88
N MET A 102 0.70 -13.98 -8.18
CA MET A 102 -0.73 -13.82 -8.46
C MET A 102 -1.19 -14.70 -9.62
N THR A 103 -0.45 -14.70 -10.72
CA THR A 103 -0.79 -15.48 -11.91
C THR A 103 -0.74 -16.98 -11.65
N ILE A 104 0.32 -17.48 -11.01
CA ILE A 104 0.48 -18.90 -10.69
C ILE A 104 -0.63 -19.38 -9.74
N ASN A 105 -0.89 -18.65 -8.66
CA ASN A 105 -1.92 -19.02 -7.69
C ASN A 105 -3.31 -19.05 -8.32
N LEU A 106 -3.67 -17.99 -9.06
CA LEU A 106 -4.99 -17.89 -9.67
C LEU A 106 -5.18 -18.93 -10.78
N LEU A 107 -4.16 -19.19 -11.60
CA LEU A 107 -4.21 -20.23 -12.64
C LEU A 107 -4.32 -21.63 -12.01
N THR A 108 -3.57 -21.92 -10.95
CA THR A 108 -3.66 -23.20 -10.22
C THR A 108 -5.06 -23.39 -9.64
N ALA A 109 -5.59 -22.38 -8.96
CA ALA A 109 -6.94 -22.41 -8.40
C ALA A 109 -8.04 -22.50 -9.49
N ALA A 110 -7.81 -21.91 -10.67
CA ALA A 110 -8.71 -22.01 -11.81
C ALA A 110 -8.80 -23.43 -12.36
N VAL A 111 -7.65 -24.10 -12.52
CA VAL A 111 -7.57 -25.51 -12.95
C VAL A 111 -8.30 -26.41 -11.95
N HIS A 112 -7.99 -26.27 -10.64
CA HIS A 112 -8.60 -27.09 -9.59
C HIS A 112 -10.12 -26.87 -9.49
N ALA A 113 -10.59 -25.65 -9.68
CA ALA A 113 -12.02 -25.34 -9.66
C ALA A 113 -12.77 -25.77 -10.95
N GLY A 114 -12.05 -26.22 -11.99
CA GLY A 114 -12.64 -26.63 -13.26
C GLY A 114 -13.18 -25.48 -14.11
N ALA A 115 -12.61 -24.28 -13.97
CA ALA A 115 -12.96 -23.11 -14.76
C ALA A 115 -12.79 -23.39 -16.26
N LYS A 116 -13.69 -22.87 -17.10
CA LYS A 116 -13.73 -23.17 -18.55
C LYS A 116 -12.93 -22.18 -19.38
N ARG A 117 -12.82 -20.94 -18.92
CA ARG A 117 -12.14 -19.85 -19.63
C ARG A 117 -11.27 -19.04 -18.70
N PHE A 118 -10.10 -18.65 -19.18
CA PHE A 118 -9.17 -17.77 -18.47
C PHE A 118 -8.67 -16.67 -19.40
N PHE A 119 -9.02 -15.43 -19.08
CA PHE A 119 -8.52 -14.26 -19.78
C PHE A 119 -7.35 -13.66 -19.01
N TYR A 120 -6.27 -13.35 -19.72
CA TYR A 120 -5.07 -12.76 -19.16
C TYR A 120 -4.77 -11.39 -19.77
N ALA A 121 -4.67 -10.40 -18.89
CA ALA A 121 -4.20 -9.06 -19.22
C ALA A 121 -2.66 -9.06 -19.35
N SER A 122 -2.19 -9.32 -20.58
CA SER A 122 -0.79 -9.11 -20.95
C SER A 122 -0.54 -7.64 -21.34
N SER A 123 0.64 -7.36 -21.88
CA SER A 123 1.10 -6.00 -22.16
C SER A 123 1.96 -5.96 -23.42
N ALA A 124 1.93 -4.85 -24.12
CA ALA A 124 2.89 -4.54 -25.17
C ALA A 124 4.36 -4.50 -24.67
N CYS A 125 4.62 -4.55 -23.36
CA CYS A 125 5.96 -4.67 -22.79
C CYS A 125 6.61 -6.05 -23.01
N VAL A 126 5.86 -7.07 -23.47
CA VAL A 126 6.44 -8.39 -23.81
C VAL A 126 7.34 -8.36 -25.05
N TYR A 127 7.20 -7.33 -25.88
CA TYR A 127 7.97 -7.24 -27.12
C TYR A 127 9.46 -6.93 -26.86
N PRO A 128 10.38 -7.46 -27.70
CA PRO A 128 11.81 -7.26 -27.53
C PRO A 128 12.21 -5.78 -27.58
N ALA A 129 13.04 -5.35 -26.63
CA ALA A 129 13.51 -3.96 -26.56
C ALA A 129 14.30 -3.54 -27.82
N SER A 130 15.01 -4.49 -28.44
CA SER A 130 15.80 -4.28 -29.67
C SER A 130 14.97 -3.82 -30.87
N LEU A 131 13.67 -4.14 -30.91
CA LEU A 131 12.77 -3.71 -31.98
C LEU A 131 12.19 -2.31 -31.73
N GLN A 132 12.23 -1.82 -30.50
CA GLN A 132 11.55 -0.61 -30.06
C GLN A 132 12.46 0.64 -30.08
N GLY A 133 13.78 0.44 -30.17
CA GLY A 133 14.81 1.42 -30.55
C GLY A 133 14.85 2.76 -29.79
N HIS A 134 15.79 3.63 -30.18
CA HIS A 134 15.94 5.02 -29.67
C HIS A 134 15.57 6.09 -30.72
N GLY A 135 14.97 5.70 -31.85
CA GLY A 135 14.76 6.56 -33.01
C GLY A 135 13.42 7.29 -33.06
N LYS A 136 13.32 8.25 -34.00
CA LYS A 136 12.08 8.99 -34.35
C LYS A 136 11.12 8.20 -35.26
N ALA A 137 11.49 7.00 -35.67
CA ALA A 137 10.68 6.16 -36.57
C ALA A 137 9.54 5.49 -35.82
N ASP A 138 8.37 5.39 -36.46
CA ASP A 138 7.26 4.63 -35.90
C ASP A 138 7.53 3.12 -35.99
N VAL A 139 7.21 2.38 -34.93
CA VAL A 139 7.43 0.93 -34.84
C VAL A 139 6.09 0.27 -34.56
N SER A 140 5.53 -0.41 -35.56
CA SER A 140 4.31 -1.21 -35.43
C SER A 140 4.68 -2.67 -35.15
N LEU A 141 4.29 -3.17 -33.97
CA LEU A 141 4.67 -4.51 -33.50
C LEU A 141 3.55 -5.53 -33.75
N ARG A 142 3.87 -6.57 -34.51
CA ARG A 142 3.03 -7.74 -34.76
C ARG A 142 3.25 -8.78 -33.69
N GLU A 143 2.26 -9.63 -33.43
CA GLU A 143 2.33 -10.65 -32.39
C GLU A 143 3.48 -11.65 -32.59
N SER A 144 3.88 -11.89 -33.84
CA SER A 144 5.04 -12.71 -34.22
C SER A 144 6.39 -12.08 -33.87
N ASP A 145 6.47 -10.76 -33.70
CA ASP A 145 7.75 -10.04 -33.53
C ASP A 145 8.46 -10.37 -32.22
N ILE A 146 7.77 -11.03 -31.28
CA ILE A 146 8.38 -11.62 -30.08
C ILE A 146 9.54 -12.56 -30.45
N TRP A 147 9.44 -13.25 -31.58
CA TRP A 147 10.37 -14.29 -31.98
C TRP A 147 11.43 -13.82 -32.97
N THR A 148 11.51 -12.53 -33.29
CA THR A 148 12.46 -12.00 -34.27
C THR A 148 13.93 -12.22 -33.86
N ASN A 149 14.23 -12.18 -32.57
CA ASN A 149 15.58 -12.42 -32.01
C ASN A 149 15.51 -13.28 -30.74
N PRO A 150 15.45 -14.63 -30.86
CA PRO A 150 15.32 -15.51 -29.70
C PRO A 150 16.63 -15.63 -28.90
N PRO A 151 16.57 -15.80 -27.55
CA PRO A 151 15.35 -15.76 -26.73
C PRO A 151 14.76 -14.35 -26.67
N PRO A 152 13.42 -14.18 -26.59
CA PRO A 152 12.82 -12.85 -26.52
C PRO A 152 13.36 -12.03 -25.34
N GLN A 153 13.69 -10.75 -25.57
CA GLN A 153 14.30 -9.86 -24.57
C GLN A 153 13.43 -8.61 -24.35
N PRO A 154 12.32 -8.71 -23.59
CA PRO A 154 11.50 -7.55 -23.24
C PRO A 154 12.28 -6.53 -22.38
N GLN A 155 11.79 -5.28 -22.34
CA GLN A 155 12.39 -4.26 -21.47
C GLN A 155 11.94 -4.48 -20.01
N GLY A 156 12.92 -4.73 -19.13
CA GLY A 156 12.70 -4.85 -17.68
C GLY A 156 11.97 -6.12 -17.27
N LEU A 157 11.84 -6.33 -15.96
CA LEU A 157 11.25 -7.57 -15.43
C LEU A 157 9.73 -7.62 -15.58
N TYR A 158 9.02 -6.47 -15.61
CA TYR A 158 7.57 -6.47 -15.85
C TYR A 158 7.20 -7.08 -17.21
N GLY A 159 7.91 -6.72 -18.28
CA GLY A 159 7.67 -7.29 -19.61
C GLY A 159 8.00 -8.78 -19.66
N LEU A 160 9.07 -9.19 -18.95
CA LEU A 160 9.46 -10.59 -18.82
C LEU A 160 8.42 -11.42 -18.06
N GLU A 161 7.92 -10.93 -16.93
CA GLU A 161 6.87 -11.61 -16.17
C GLU A 161 5.64 -11.85 -17.04
N LYS A 162 5.16 -10.82 -17.74
CA LYS A 162 4.01 -10.96 -18.64
C LYS A 162 4.25 -12.03 -19.69
N LEU A 163 5.44 -12.05 -20.31
CA LEU A 163 5.79 -13.03 -21.33
C LEU A 163 5.88 -14.46 -20.77
N VAL A 164 6.51 -14.65 -19.60
CA VAL A 164 6.59 -15.95 -18.93
C VAL A 164 5.18 -16.46 -18.59
N SER A 165 4.31 -15.59 -18.09
CA SER A 165 2.90 -15.89 -17.82
C SER A 165 2.12 -16.25 -19.10
N GLU A 166 2.39 -15.61 -20.24
CA GLU A 166 1.82 -16.02 -21.53
C GLU A 166 2.22 -17.46 -21.88
N PHE A 167 3.51 -17.80 -21.77
CA PHE A 167 3.98 -19.15 -22.07
C PHE A 167 3.40 -20.20 -21.13
N LEU A 168 3.26 -19.88 -19.84
CA LEU A 168 2.62 -20.77 -18.87
C LEU A 168 1.18 -21.07 -19.29
N LEU A 169 0.38 -20.03 -19.57
CA LEU A 169 -1.01 -20.15 -19.99
C LEU A 169 -1.18 -20.90 -21.32
N GLN A 170 -0.26 -20.72 -22.26
CA GLN A 170 -0.29 -21.43 -23.54
C GLN A 170 0.04 -22.91 -23.40
N ASN A 171 0.96 -23.29 -22.49
CA ASN A 171 1.28 -24.69 -22.23
C ASN A 171 0.16 -25.41 -21.45
N ASP A 172 -0.61 -24.69 -20.64
CA ASP A 172 -1.77 -25.22 -19.90
C ASP A 172 -3.09 -25.16 -20.68
N ALA A 173 -3.06 -24.78 -21.97
CA ALA A 173 -4.26 -24.60 -22.81
C ALA A 173 -5.12 -25.87 -22.99
N SER A 174 -4.59 -27.05 -22.68
CA SER A 174 -5.36 -28.32 -22.68
C SER A 174 -6.38 -28.42 -21.54
N LYS A 175 -6.22 -27.62 -20.47
CA LYS A 175 -7.06 -27.68 -19.26
C LYS A 175 -8.21 -26.67 -19.29
N MET A 176 -8.02 -25.54 -19.98
CA MET A 176 -9.02 -24.48 -20.11
C MET A 176 -8.73 -23.60 -21.34
N LYS A 177 -9.77 -22.96 -21.87
CA LYS A 177 -9.60 -22.03 -22.99
C LYS A 177 -8.99 -20.71 -22.50
N THR A 178 -7.82 -20.37 -23.02
CA THR A 178 -7.09 -19.15 -22.64
C THR A 178 -7.23 -18.06 -23.69
N HIS A 179 -7.39 -16.81 -23.22
CA HIS A 179 -7.43 -15.61 -24.06
C HIS A 179 -6.38 -14.62 -23.54
N ILE A 180 -5.40 -14.29 -24.36
CA ILE A 180 -4.25 -13.46 -23.96
C ILE A 180 -4.30 -12.14 -24.74
N ALA A 181 -4.55 -11.03 -24.04
CA ALA A 181 -4.62 -9.71 -24.63
C ALA A 181 -3.37 -8.88 -24.32
N ARG A 182 -2.62 -8.48 -25.34
CA ARG A 182 -1.46 -7.59 -25.20
C ARG A 182 -1.91 -6.14 -25.30
N PHE A 183 -2.08 -5.49 -24.16
CA PHE A 183 -2.59 -4.12 -24.11
C PHE A 183 -1.53 -3.08 -24.49
N HIS A 184 -1.89 -2.14 -25.38
CA HIS A 184 -1.08 -0.97 -25.73
C HIS A 184 -1.66 0.30 -25.10
N ASN A 185 -1.09 0.70 -23.96
CA ASN A 185 -1.38 1.95 -23.23
C ASN A 185 -2.88 2.33 -23.18
N ILE A 186 -3.67 1.50 -22.49
CA ILE A 186 -5.08 1.82 -22.24
C ILE A 186 -5.18 3.08 -21.37
N PHE A 187 -6.06 4.01 -21.75
CA PHE A 187 -6.35 5.25 -21.02
C PHE A 187 -7.84 5.60 -21.08
N GLY A 188 -8.29 6.47 -20.17
CA GLY A 188 -9.69 6.88 -20.11
C GLY A 188 -10.11 7.38 -18.72
N PRO A 189 -11.36 7.82 -18.56
CA PRO A 189 -11.95 8.16 -17.27
C PRO A 189 -11.79 7.05 -16.24
N ARG A 190 -11.51 7.41 -14.98
CA ARG A 190 -11.29 6.48 -13.84
C ARG A 190 -9.96 5.71 -13.87
N GLY A 191 -9.08 6.01 -14.83
CA GLY A 191 -7.70 5.57 -14.77
C GLY A 191 -6.93 6.23 -13.63
N ALA A 192 -5.87 5.58 -13.15
CA ALA A 192 -4.94 6.21 -12.21
C ALA A 192 -4.39 7.50 -12.82
N TRP A 193 -4.57 8.61 -12.11
CA TRP A 193 -4.23 9.95 -12.60
C TRP A 193 -3.36 10.75 -11.64
N CYS A 194 -3.03 10.21 -10.46
CA CYS A 194 -2.14 10.80 -9.46
C CYS A 194 -1.40 9.68 -8.68
N ASN A 195 -0.49 10.09 -7.79
CA ASN A 195 0.28 9.22 -6.88
C ASN A 195 1.35 8.32 -7.52
N GLY A 196 1.85 8.67 -8.71
CA GLY A 196 3.01 8.05 -9.35
C GLY A 196 2.73 6.77 -10.13
N ARG A 197 1.49 6.25 -10.07
CA ARG A 197 1.04 5.08 -10.85
C ARG A 197 0.43 5.44 -12.19
N GLU A 198 0.16 6.73 -12.45
CA GLU A 198 -0.48 7.17 -13.67
C GLU A 198 0.37 6.91 -14.93
N LYS A 199 -0.31 6.78 -16.08
CA LYS A 199 0.33 6.75 -17.40
C LYS A 199 0.35 8.14 -18.03
N VAL A 200 1.16 8.28 -19.08
CA VAL A 200 1.45 9.57 -19.74
C VAL A 200 0.20 10.39 -20.10
N PRO A 201 -0.90 9.82 -20.67
CA PRO A 201 -2.10 10.62 -20.98
C PRO A 201 -2.70 11.31 -19.74
N ALA A 202 -2.89 10.56 -18.66
CA ALA A 202 -3.45 11.10 -17.42
C ALA A 202 -2.46 12.08 -16.73
N ALA A 203 -1.16 11.79 -16.73
CA ALA A 203 -0.15 12.69 -16.19
C ALA A 203 -0.18 14.06 -16.89
N LEU A 204 -0.19 14.08 -18.23
CA LEU A 204 -0.19 15.33 -19.00
C LEU A 204 -1.50 16.10 -18.85
N ILE A 205 -2.64 15.40 -18.85
CA ILE A 205 -3.95 16.04 -18.60
C ILE A 205 -3.98 16.65 -17.19
N ARG A 206 -3.54 15.93 -16.15
CA ARG A 206 -3.49 16.45 -14.77
C ARG A 206 -2.66 17.74 -14.71
N LYS A 207 -1.44 17.69 -15.25
CA LYS A 207 -0.50 18.82 -15.23
C LYS A 207 -1.08 20.02 -16.00
N ALA A 208 -1.74 19.79 -17.14
CA ALA A 208 -2.35 20.84 -17.93
C ALA A 208 -3.57 21.46 -17.24
N ILE A 209 -4.42 20.65 -16.60
CA ILE A 209 -5.55 21.16 -15.80
C ILE A 209 -5.03 21.94 -14.60
N ALA A 210 -3.98 21.47 -13.91
CA ALA A 210 -3.37 22.21 -12.80
C ALA A 210 -2.88 23.59 -13.26
N ALA A 211 -2.21 23.67 -14.42
CA ALA A 211 -1.81 24.93 -15.03
C ALA A 211 -3.00 25.83 -15.39
N SER A 212 -4.17 25.27 -15.74
CA SER A 212 -5.39 26.07 -15.99
C SER A 212 -6.00 26.64 -14.71
N LEU A 213 -5.81 25.96 -13.57
CA LEU A 213 -6.38 26.32 -12.28
C LEU A 213 -5.48 27.23 -11.45
N ASP A 214 -4.19 27.31 -11.80
CA ASP A 214 -3.23 28.18 -11.13
C ASP A 214 -2.90 29.43 -11.97
N THR A 215 -3.58 30.52 -11.65
CA THR A 215 -3.45 31.80 -12.33
C THR A 215 -2.23 32.63 -11.88
N ASN A 216 -1.47 32.16 -10.89
CA ASN A 216 -0.38 32.95 -10.28
C ASN A 216 1.00 32.64 -10.89
N ARG A 217 1.07 31.72 -11.86
CA ARG A 217 2.32 31.27 -12.48
C ARG A 217 2.21 31.24 -13.99
N VAL A 218 3.35 31.38 -14.65
CA VAL A 218 3.47 31.11 -16.09
C VAL A 218 3.15 29.61 -16.30
N PRO A 219 2.24 29.26 -17.23
CA PRO A 219 1.89 27.86 -17.45
C PRO A 219 3.09 27.08 -17.98
N THR A 220 3.56 26.10 -17.19
CA THR A 220 4.60 25.16 -17.62
C THR A 220 4.09 23.72 -17.50
N LEU A 221 4.61 22.85 -18.34
CA LEU A 221 4.24 21.43 -18.36
C LEU A 221 5.49 20.54 -18.39
N GLU A 222 5.72 19.83 -17.28
CA GLU A 222 6.82 18.87 -17.17
C GLU A 222 6.56 17.63 -18.06
N VAL A 223 7.50 17.34 -18.96
CA VAL A 223 7.53 16.17 -19.84
C VAL A 223 8.82 15.39 -19.62
N TRP A 224 8.73 14.10 -19.31
CA TRP A 224 9.92 13.24 -19.15
C TRP A 224 10.48 12.83 -20.52
N GLY A 225 11.80 12.90 -20.67
CA GLY A 225 12.47 12.73 -21.96
C GLY A 225 12.44 14.01 -22.83
N ASP A 226 12.81 13.87 -24.11
CA ASP A 226 12.86 14.95 -25.10
C ASP A 226 11.52 15.16 -25.86
N GLY A 227 10.51 14.36 -25.53
CA GLY A 227 9.18 14.38 -26.14
C GLY A 227 9.10 13.75 -27.54
N GLN A 228 10.20 13.21 -28.08
CA GLN A 228 10.23 12.57 -29.40
C GLN A 228 9.81 11.10 -29.38
N GLN A 229 9.81 10.48 -28.20
CA GLN A 229 9.36 9.11 -28.03
C GLN A 229 7.91 8.94 -28.50
N ARG A 230 7.62 7.82 -29.16
CA ARG A 230 6.36 7.57 -29.87
C ARG A 230 5.57 6.44 -29.24
N ARG A 231 4.26 6.62 -29.09
CA ARG A 231 3.33 5.62 -28.54
C ARG A 231 1.97 5.73 -29.22
N SER A 232 1.24 4.62 -29.25
CA SER A 232 -0.21 4.63 -29.41
C SER A 232 -0.91 4.46 -28.08
N PHE A 233 -2.16 4.91 -28.01
CA PHE A 233 -3.00 4.90 -26.82
C PHE A 233 -4.41 4.46 -27.21
N LEU A 234 -4.94 3.45 -26.52
CA LEU A 234 -6.28 2.93 -26.78
C LEU A 234 -7.25 3.41 -25.71
N PHE A 235 -8.40 3.93 -26.14
CA PHE A 235 -9.44 4.37 -25.21
C PHE A 235 -10.09 3.17 -24.50
N ILE A 236 -10.49 3.36 -23.24
CA ILE A 236 -10.98 2.28 -22.37
C ILE A 236 -12.20 1.55 -22.94
N ASP A 237 -13.15 2.25 -23.57
CA ASP A 237 -14.35 1.62 -24.11
C ASP A 237 -14.03 0.67 -25.27
N ASP A 238 -13.09 1.05 -26.13
CA ASP A 238 -12.59 0.20 -27.22
C ASP A 238 -11.86 -1.04 -26.68
N CYS A 239 -11.10 -0.88 -25.59
CA CYS A 239 -10.46 -2.01 -24.90
C CYS A 239 -11.50 -3.00 -24.35
N VAL A 240 -12.55 -2.50 -23.69
CA VAL A 240 -13.65 -3.33 -23.18
C VAL A 240 -14.37 -4.06 -24.33
N ASP A 241 -14.66 -3.37 -25.43
CA ASP A 241 -15.28 -3.95 -26.63
C ASP A 241 -14.44 -5.12 -27.18
N ALA A 242 -13.12 -4.92 -27.32
CA ALA A 242 -12.20 -5.95 -27.78
C ALA A 242 -12.19 -7.18 -26.87
N ILE A 243 -12.13 -6.97 -25.54
CA ILE A 243 -12.11 -8.05 -24.55
C ILE A 243 -13.40 -8.88 -24.63
N LEU A 244 -14.55 -8.23 -24.74
CA LEU A 244 -15.84 -8.92 -24.81
C LEU A 244 -16.00 -9.71 -26.12
N LEU A 245 -15.51 -9.19 -27.24
CA LEU A 245 -15.45 -9.95 -28.49
C LEU A 245 -14.50 -11.14 -28.37
N PHE A 246 -13.34 -10.94 -27.75
CA PHE A 246 -12.35 -11.99 -27.59
C PHE A 246 -12.85 -13.16 -26.74
N LEU A 247 -13.50 -12.87 -25.60
CA LEU A 247 -14.13 -13.86 -24.72
C LEU A 247 -15.23 -14.68 -25.40
N ASN A 248 -15.88 -14.12 -26.42
CA ASN A 248 -16.92 -14.78 -27.21
C ASN A 248 -16.37 -15.54 -28.43
N SER A 249 -15.08 -15.40 -28.74
CA SER A 249 -14.44 -16.05 -29.89
C SER A 249 -13.86 -17.42 -29.53
N ASP A 250 -13.48 -18.19 -30.56
CA ASP A 250 -12.67 -19.41 -30.44
C ASP A 250 -11.17 -19.19 -30.55
N CYS A 251 -10.73 -17.94 -30.68
CA CYS A 251 -9.32 -17.61 -30.77
C CYS A 251 -8.62 -17.79 -29.41
N THR A 252 -7.50 -18.50 -29.42
CA THR A 252 -6.59 -18.67 -28.27
C THR A 252 -5.19 -18.09 -28.53
N ASP A 253 -4.97 -17.52 -29.72
CA ASP A 253 -3.72 -16.82 -30.05
C ASP A 253 -3.61 -15.56 -29.17
N PRO A 254 -2.42 -15.18 -28.68
CA PRO A 254 -2.22 -13.86 -28.11
C PRO A 254 -2.54 -12.80 -29.16
N LEU A 255 -3.33 -11.79 -28.78
CA LEU A 255 -3.74 -10.72 -29.68
C LEU A 255 -3.33 -9.35 -29.14
N ASN A 256 -2.86 -8.50 -30.04
CA ASN A 256 -2.73 -7.07 -29.77
C ASN A 256 -4.10 -6.43 -29.56
N ILE A 257 -4.23 -5.70 -28.45
CA ILE A 257 -5.38 -4.83 -28.20
C ILE A 257 -4.83 -3.42 -27.97
N GLY A 258 -4.80 -2.65 -29.05
CA GLY A 258 -4.14 -1.35 -29.11
C GLY A 258 -4.68 -0.46 -30.23
N SER A 259 -4.35 0.83 -30.15
CA SER A 259 -4.48 1.72 -31.30
C SER A 259 -3.27 1.51 -32.23
N ASP A 260 -3.48 1.59 -33.53
CA ASP A 260 -2.45 1.58 -34.58
C ASP A 260 -2.02 3.01 -34.97
N HIS A 261 -2.53 4.03 -34.28
CA HIS A 261 -2.17 5.43 -34.51
C HIS A 261 -1.14 5.92 -33.48
N SER A 262 0.10 6.09 -33.94
CA SER A 262 1.24 6.54 -33.14
C SER A 262 1.40 8.07 -33.12
N VAL A 263 1.65 8.64 -31.93
CA VAL A 263 1.98 10.06 -31.74
C VAL A 263 3.24 10.24 -30.90
N THR A 264 3.91 11.38 -31.03
CA THR A 264 4.99 11.74 -30.11
C THR A 264 4.41 12.21 -28.77
N ILE A 265 5.16 12.07 -27.68
CA ILE A 265 4.74 12.60 -26.38
C ILE A 265 4.62 14.13 -26.42
N LYS A 266 5.43 14.82 -27.23
CA LYS A 266 5.26 16.26 -27.49
C LYS A 266 3.91 16.59 -28.12
N GLN A 267 3.45 15.81 -29.10
CA GLN A 267 2.12 15.97 -29.70
C GLN A 267 1.01 15.71 -28.68
N LEU A 268 1.15 14.65 -27.88
CA LEU A 268 0.21 14.32 -26.81
C LEU A 268 0.14 15.43 -25.73
N ALA A 269 1.27 16.03 -25.37
CA ALA A 269 1.35 17.13 -24.41
C ALA A 269 0.58 18.36 -24.91
N LYS A 270 0.78 18.75 -26.17
CA LYS A 270 0.00 19.84 -26.79
C LYS A 270 -1.51 19.54 -26.79
N LEU A 271 -1.88 18.31 -27.11
CA LEU A 271 -3.29 17.88 -27.08
C LEU A 271 -3.86 17.96 -25.65
N ALA A 272 -3.11 17.54 -24.64
CA ALA A 272 -3.53 17.64 -23.24
C ALA A 272 -3.76 19.11 -22.81
N VAL A 273 -2.88 20.02 -23.24
CA VAL A 273 -3.02 21.47 -23.02
C VAL A 273 -4.31 22.01 -23.67
N THR A 274 -4.59 21.63 -24.92
CA THR A 274 -5.85 21.99 -25.58
C THR A 274 -7.07 21.43 -24.83
N CYS A 275 -7.01 20.17 -24.37
CA CYS A 275 -8.10 19.56 -23.59
C CYS A 275 -8.30 20.26 -22.22
N ALA A 276 -7.25 20.88 -21.68
CA ALA A 276 -7.32 21.70 -20.48
C ALA A 276 -7.89 23.11 -20.73
N GLY A 277 -8.22 23.46 -21.98
CA GLY A 277 -8.77 24.77 -22.35
C GLY A 277 -7.72 25.87 -22.48
N ILE A 278 -6.43 25.52 -22.57
CA ILE A 278 -5.33 26.48 -22.74
C ILE A 278 -4.81 26.39 -24.18
N SER A 279 -4.34 27.53 -24.73
CA SER A 279 -3.63 27.55 -26.02
C SER A 279 -2.27 26.84 -25.88
N PRO A 280 -1.92 25.87 -26.75
CA PRO A 280 -0.62 25.19 -26.70
C PRO A 280 0.60 26.12 -26.75
N GLU A 281 0.46 27.29 -27.38
CA GLU A 281 1.49 28.32 -27.50
C GLU A 281 1.67 29.13 -26.21
N ALA A 282 0.70 29.08 -25.30
CA ALA A 282 0.74 29.76 -24.00
C ALA A 282 1.37 28.91 -22.89
N VAL A 283 1.78 27.68 -23.19
CA VAL A 283 2.38 26.74 -22.22
C VAL A 283 3.80 26.37 -22.66
N GLU A 284 4.77 26.59 -21.77
CA GLU A 284 6.14 26.13 -21.99
C GLU A 284 6.27 24.64 -21.62
N LEU A 285 6.74 23.82 -22.56
CA LEU A 285 7.03 22.40 -22.29
C LEU A 285 8.45 22.27 -21.73
N GLN A 286 8.56 21.76 -20.51
CA GLN A 286 9.84 21.52 -19.82
C GLN A 286 10.25 20.06 -19.97
N PHE A 287 11.30 19.81 -20.75
CA PHE A 287 11.79 18.47 -21.05
C PHE A 287 12.86 18.03 -20.04
N LEU A 288 12.57 16.94 -19.31
CA LEU A 288 13.48 16.34 -18.34
C LEU A 288 14.17 15.12 -18.97
N ALA A 289 15.17 15.37 -19.82
CA ALA A 289 15.78 14.34 -20.65
C ALA A 289 16.69 13.35 -19.88
N GLU A 290 17.37 13.79 -18.83
CA GLU A 290 18.46 13.02 -18.18
C GLU A 290 18.14 12.55 -16.75
N SER A 291 17.04 13.01 -16.15
CA SER A 291 16.75 12.79 -14.72
C SER A 291 15.59 11.84 -14.42
N ARG A 292 14.92 11.29 -15.44
CA ARG A 292 13.66 10.54 -15.29
C ARG A 292 13.58 9.31 -16.20
N PRO A 293 12.85 8.25 -15.82
CA PRO A 293 12.69 7.06 -16.64
C PRO A 293 11.78 7.30 -17.86
N VAL A 294 12.31 7.12 -19.08
CA VAL A 294 11.58 7.40 -20.34
C VAL A 294 11.01 6.14 -21.00
N GLY A 295 11.57 4.96 -20.71
CA GLY A 295 11.22 3.69 -21.37
C GLY A 295 11.80 3.59 -22.80
N VAL A 296 11.22 2.74 -23.65
CA VAL A 296 11.66 2.57 -25.07
C VAL A 296 11.44 3.83 -25.94
N GLY A 297 12.09 3.92 -27.10
CA GLY A 297 11.89 5.04 -28.02
C GLY A 297 10.53 5.02 -28.72
N SER A 298 10.12 3.90 -29.32
CA SER A 298 8.90 3.82 -30.14
C SER A 298 8.18 2.48 -29.98
N ARG A 299 6.84 2.52 -29.84
CA ARG A 299 5.99 1.32 -29.88
C ARG A 299 4.55 1.66 -30.26
N ASN A 300 4.03 0.95 -31.25
CA ASN A 300 2.67 1.04 -31.78
C ASN A 300 2.12 -0.39 -32.03
N SER A 301 0.80 -0.54 -32.05
CA SER A 301 0.13 -1.82 -32.29
C SER A 301 0.04 -2.11 -33.78
N ASN A 302 0.31 -3.35 -34.19
CA ASN A 302 -0.19 -3.87 -35.46
C ASN A 302 -1.50 -4.62 -35.21
N ASN A 303 -2.58 -4.18 -35.86
CA ASN A 303 -3.94 -4.68 -35.61
C ASN A 303 -4.44 -5.66 -36.71
N GLU A 304 -3.58 -6.13 -37.61
CA GLU A 304 -3.99 -7.04 -38.70
C GLU A 304 -4.57 -8.34 -38.14
N LEU A 305 -3.93 -8.94 -37.13
CA LEU A 305 -4.34 -10.23 -36.57
C LEU A 305 -5.65 -10.12 -35.78
N VAL A 306 -5.78 -9.12 -34.89
CA VAL A 306 -7.02 -8.91 -34.12
C VAL A 306 -8.21 -8.60 -35.03
N LYS A 307 -8.00 -7.85 -36.12
CA LYS A 307 -9.03 -7.60 -37.14
C LYS A 307 -9.42 -8.89 -37.86
N ALA A 308 -8.45 -9.72 -38.24
CA ALA A 308 -8.72 -10.99 -38.92
C ALA A 308 -9.45 -12.01 -38.02
N LYS A 309 -9.09 -12.07 -36.73
CA LYS A 309 -9.62 -13.06 -35.78
C LYS A 309 -10.93 -12.65 -35.15
N LEU A 310 -11.12 -11.37 -34.85
CA LEU A 310 -12.28 -10.85 -34.10
C LEU A 310 -13.16 -9.88 -34.90
N GLY A 311 -12.72 -9.44 -36.09
CA GLY A 311 -13.41 -8.37 -36.82
C GLY A 311 -13.37 -7.01 -36.11
N TRP A 312 -12.44 -6.84 -35.18
CA TRP A 312 -12.38 -5.66 -34.30
C TRP A 312 -11.36 -4.62 -34.79
N THR A 313 -11.73 -3.35 -34.64
CA THR A 313 -10.85 -2.18 -34.81
C THR A 313 -11.23 -1.09 -33.80
N PRO A 314 -10.28 -0.29 -33.29
CA PRO A 314 -10.59 0.86 -32.43
C PRO A 314 -11.56 1.84 -33.11
N LYS A 315 -12.46 2.46 -32.35
CA LYS A 315 -13.48 3.39 -32.85
C LYS A 315 -13.25 4.81 -32.36
N VAL A 316 -12.74 4.97 -31.14
CA VAL A 316 -12.56 6.26 -30.49
C VAL A 316 -11.21 6.86 -30.87
N SER A 317 -11.22 8.09 -31.38
CA SER A 317 -9.97 8.78 -31.73
C SER A 317 -9.19 9.18 -30.47
N LEU A 318 -7.86 9.36 -30.60
CA LEU A 318 -7.03 9.84 -29.48
C LEU A 318 -7.54 11.19 -28.94
N LYS A 319 -7.95 12.10 -29.83
CA LYS A 319 -8.48 13.42 -29.46
C LYS A 319 -9.73 13.29 -28.60
N GLU A 320 -10.72 12.56 -29.08
CA GLU A 320 -11.99 12.34 -28.38
C GLU A 320 -11.78 11.66 -27.02
N GLY A 321 -10.95 10.61 -26.98
CA GLY A 321 -10.64 9.91 -25.73
C GLY A 321 -9.93 10.82 -24.71
N MET A 322 -9.04 11.70 -25.17
CA MET A 322 -8.35 12.68 -24.31
C MET A 322 -9.31 13.75 -23.78
N GLU A 323 -10.24 14.23 -24.59
CA GLU A 323 -11.27 15.20 -24.18
C GLU A 323 -12.19 14.61 -23.10
N LEU A 324 -12.69 13.38 -23.30
CA LEU A 324 -13.52 12.67 -22.30
C LEU A 324 -12.75 12.43 -20.99
N THR A 325 -11.47 12.08 -21.09
CA THR A 325 -10.61 11.86 -19.92
C THR A 325 -10.38 13.17 -19.17
N ALA A 326 -10.09 14.27 -19.88
CA ALA A 326 -9.87 15.58 -19.29
C ALA A 326 -11.11 16.14 -18.60
N LEU A 327 -12.29 15.95 -19.19
CA LEU A 327 -13.56 16.33 -18.57
C LEU A 327 -13.75 15.63 -17.21
N TRP A 328 -13.55 14.31 -17.18
CA TRP A 328 -13.65 13.54 -15.93
C TRP A 328 -12.61 13.98 -14.90
N MET A 329 -11.34 14.15 -15.31
CA MET A 329 -10.25 14.55 -14.40
C MET A 329 -10.45 15.95 -13.84
N ARG A 330 -10.96 16.90 -14.64
CA ARG A 330 -11.27 18.26 -14.17
C ARG A 330 -12.26 18.21 -13.02
N ALA A 331 -13.33 17.42 -13.15
CA ALA A 331 -14.31 17.26 -12.08
C ALA A 331 -13.68 16.69 -10.78
N GLN A 332 -12.77 15.71 -10.90
CA GLN A 332 -12.05 15.16 -9.73
C GLN A 332 -11.13 16.19 -9.07
N MET A 333 -10.37 16.94 -9.87
CA MET A 333 -9.45 17.96 -9.38
C MET A 333 -10.17 19.15 -8.75
N GLU A 334 -11.26 19.62 -9.36
CA GLU A 334 -12.08 20.69 -8.79
C GLU A 334 -12.71 20.28 -7.46
N LYS A 335 -13.20 19.04 -7.34
CA LYS A 335 -13.73 18.52 -6.08
C LYS A 335 -12.65 18.54 -4.99
N ALA A 336 -11.45 18.05 -5.30
CA ALA A 336 -10.33 18.03 -4.35
C ALA A 336 -9.86 19.43 -3.90
N VAL A 337 -9.99 20.44 -4.77
CA VAL A 337 -9.53 21.80 -4.50
C VAL A 337 -10.60 22.67 -3.80
N ARG A 338 -11.89 22.35 -3.94
CA ARG A 338 -12.99 23.14 -3.32
C ARG A 338 -13.09 22.98 -1.81
N GLU A 339 -12.60 21.88 -1.25
CA GLU A 339 -12.81 21.49 0.15
C GLU A 339 -11.66 21.91 1.09
N ILE A 340 -10.70 22.72 0.62
CA ILE A 340 -9.46 23.03 1.35
C ILE A 340 -9.15 24.54 1.37
N SER A 341 -8.31 24.97 2.32
CA SER A 341 -7.88 26.37 2.44
C SER A 341 -7.03 26.83 1.24
N ASN A 342 -6.85 28.15 1.08
CA ASN A 342 -6.05 28.71 -0.02
C ASN A 342 -4.57 28.24 -0.01
N ILE A 343 -3.98 28.02 1.17
CA ILE A 343 -2.59 27.55 1.30
C ILE A 343 -2.49 26.08 0.87
N GLU A 344 -3.42 25.24 1.34
CA GLU A 344 -3.49 23.82 0.97
C GLU A 344 -3.79 23.65 -0.52
N ARG A 345 -4.62 24.53 -1.08
CA ARG A 345 -4.89 24.59 -2.51
C ARG A 345 -3.61 24.80 -3.32
N SER A 346 -2.79 25.78 -2.97
CA SER A 346 -1.53 26.03 -3.68
C SER A 346 -0.57 24.83 -3.58
N ALA A 347 -0.45 24.22 -2.38
CA ALA A 347 0.38 23.03 -2.18
C ALA A 347 -0.13 21.81 -2.96
N LEU A 348 -1.45 21.62 -3.05
CA LEU A 348 -2.07 20.53 -3.80
C LEU A 348 -1.88 20.72 -5.31
N LEU A 349 -2.09 21.94 -5.83
CA LEU A 349 -1.85 22.26 -7.23
C LEU A 349 -0.39 22.02 -7.60
N GLU A 350 0.57 22.42 -6.74
CA GLU A 350 1.99 22.13 -6.93
C GLU A 350 2.25 20.62 -7.08
N LYS A 351 1.64 19.79 -6.23
CA LYS A 351 1.74 18.33 -6.36
C LYS A 351 1.17 17.83 -7.70
N PHE A 352 0.10 18.44 -8.21
CA PHE A 352 -0.50 18.04 -9.48
C PHE A 352 0.36 18.43 -10.70
N HIS A 353 1.21 19.44 -10.61
CA HIS A 353 2.15 19.83 -11.66
C HIS A 353 3.29 18.83 -11.89
N GLN A 354 3.53 17.92 -10.95
CA GLN A 354 4.69 17.03 -10.97
C GLN A 354 4.27 15.57 -11.07
N SER A 355 5.11 14.73 -11.68
CA SER A 355 4.98 13.27 -11.60
C SER A 355 5.98 12.71 -10.60
N GLN A 356 5.59 11.65 -9.89
CA GLN A 356 6.41 11.01 -8.86
C GLN A 356 6.97 9.69 -9.37
N VAL A 357 8.20 9.37 -8.96
CA VAL A 357 8.78 8.03 -9.05
C VAL A 357 8.56 7.38 -7.70
N ILE A 358 7.91 6.21 -7.67
CA ILE A 358 7.56 5.51 -6.44
C ILE A 358 8.54 4.37 -6.20
N ASP A 359 8.98 4.23 -4.96
CA ASP A 359 9.77 3.09 -4.51
C ASP A 359 8.82 2.16 -3.74
N LEU A 360 8.49 1.01 -4.35
CA LEU A 360 7.60 0.03 -3.73
C LEU A 360 8.22 -0.59 -2.48
N ALA A 361 9.55 -0.66 -2.36
CA ALA A 361 10.23 -1.19 -1.19
C ALA A 361 10.17 -0.22 0.01
N LYS A 362 10.14 1.10 -0.25
CA LYS A 362 9.94 2.14 0.78
C LYS A 362 8.48 2.36 1.19
N SER A 363 7.54 1.67 0.55
CA SER A 363 6.11 1.76 0.88
C SER A 363 5.70 0.93 2.10
N ALA A 364 6.66 0.26 2.75
CA ALA A 364 6.40 -0.54 3.93
C ALA A 364 6.13 0.35 5.16
N THR A 365 5.02 0.08 5.84
CA THR A 365 4.70 0.68 7.13
C THR A 365 5.61 0.09 8.21
N THR A 366 6.41 0.93 8.86
CA THR A 366 7.41 0.51 9.84
C THR A 366 6.88 0.62 11.27
N PHE A 367 6.80 -0.52 11.97
CA PHE A 367 6.51 -0.64 13.39
C PHE A 367 7.82 -0.67 14.18
N ALA A 368 8.11 0.41 14.90
CA ALA A 368 9.19 0.48 15.86
C ALA A 368 8.78 -0.24 17.15
N ILE A 369 9.44 -1.35 17.45
CA ILE A 369 9.28 -2.06 18.72
C ILE A 369 10.29 -1.47 19.70
N LEU A 370 9.80 -0.75 20.70
CA LEU A 370 10.61 -0.12 21.72
C LEU A 370 10.84 -1.14 22.84
N LEU A 371 12.04 -1.73 22.86
CA LEU A 371 12.33 -2.93 23.64
C LEU A 371 13.42 -2.66 24.69
N PRO A 372 13.08 -2.10 25.86
CA PRO A 372 13.96 -2.10 27.02
C PRO A 372 14.24 -3.55 27.47
N ILE A 373 15.51 -3.87 27.69
CA ILE A 373 15.93 -5.13 28.29
C ILE A 373 16.94 -4.86 29.40
N THR A 374 16.85 -5.65 30.47
CA THR A 374 17.81 -5.60 31.57
C THR A 374 18.06 -7.01 32.09
N SER A 375 19.31 -7.31 32.42
CA SER A 375 19.70 -8.50 33.19
C SER A 375 19.69 -8.24 34.71
N ARG A 376 19.54 -6.96 35.09
CA ARG A 376 19.57 -6.49 36.47
C ARG A 376 18.31 -6.91 37.22
N GLY A 377 18.47 -7.31 38.49
CA GLY A 377 17.34 -7.66 39.36
C GLY A 377 16.73 -9.05 39.11
N LEU A 378 17.28 -9.84 38.19
CA LEU A 378 16.90 -11.24 37.95
C LEU A 378 17.75 -12.20 38.80
N ASP A 379 17.16 -13.33 39.21
CA ASP A 379 17.88 -14.40 39.93
C ASP A 379 19.04 -14.96 39.10
N SER A 380 18.87 -15.04 37.77
CA SER A 380 19.94 -15.32 36.82
C SER A 380 19.96 -14.29 35.70
N PRO A 381 21.09 -13.60 35.43
CA PRO A 381 21.22 -12.71 34.27
C PRO A 381 20.87 -13.37 32.94
N LYS A 382 21.02 -14.71 32.83
CA LYS A 382 20.67 -15.47 31.62
C LYS A 382 19.16 -15.53 31.35
N ASP A 383 18.32 -15.29 32.34
CA ASP A 383 16.87 -15.36 32.16
C ASP A 383 16.35 -14.27 31.21
N CYS A 384 16.94 -13.06 31.21
CA CYS A 384 16.53 -12.02 30.25
C CYS A 384 16.75 -12.47 28.79
N LEU A 385 17.82 -13.20 28.50
CA LEU A 385 18.06 -13.73 27.16
C LEU A 385 17.07 -14.84 26.80
N ARG A 386 16.63 -15.65 27.78
CA ARG A 386 15.58 -16.66 27.56
C ARG A 386 14.23 -16.01 27.26
N TYR A 387 13.87 -14.95 27.98
CA TYR A 387 12.66 -14.16 27.70
C TYR A 387 12.75 -13.51 26.32
N LEU A 388 13.86 -12.83 26.03
CA LEU A 388 14.12 -12.22 24.73
C LEU A 388 14.05 -13.24 23.59
N GLN A 389 14.57 -14.45 23.77
CA GLN A 389 14.46 -15.52 22.77
C GLN A 389 13.01 -15.92 22.52
N SER A 390 12.20 -16.05 23.58
CA SER A 390 10.76 -16.36 23.48
C SER A 390 10.02 -15.24 22.75
N PHE A 391 10.30 -13.99 23.12
CA PHE A 391 9.79 -12.79 22.45
C PHE A 391 10.14 -12.83 20.95
N ALA A 392 11.43 -12.99 20.62
CA ALA A 392 11.93 -12.98 19.24
C ALA A 392 11.28 -14.06 18.37
N ARG A 393 11.16 -15.28 18.92
CA ARG A 393 10.49 -16.39 18.23
C ARG A 393 9.02 -16.10 17.99
N SER A 394 8.32 -15.54 18.99
CA SER A 394 6.91 -15.18 18.85
C SER A 394 6.72 -14.02 17.86
N LEU A 395 7.63 -13.04 17.84
CA LEU A 395 7.63 -11.95 16.88
C LEU A 395 7.83 -12.47 15.45
N ALA A 396 8.84 -13.30 15.21
CA ALA A 396 9.10 -13.89 13.90
C ALA A 396 7.89 -14.72 13.42
N ARG A 397 7.32 -15.58 14.29
CA ARG A 397 6.14 -16.38 13.99
C ARG A 397 4.88 -15.55 13.75
N THR A 398 4.67 -14.44 14.44
CA THR A 398 3.44 -13.65 14.29
C THR A 398 3.49 -12.61 13.19
N THR A 399 4.70 -12.28 12.71
CA THR A 399 4.91 -11.21 11.70
C THR A 399 5.40 -11.72 10.36
N TRP A 400 5.70 -13.02 10.19
CA TRP A 400 6.25 -13.55 8.94
C TRP A 400 5.39 -13.15 7.72
N ARG A 401 4.07 -13.28 7.84
CA ARG A 401 3.15 -12.96 6.74
C ARG A 401 3.01 -11.46 6.48
N ASP A 402 3.19 -10.64 7.51
CA ASP A 402 3.11 -9.19 7.41
C ASP A 402 4.39 -8.58 6.81
N THR A 403 5.52 -9.24 7.05
CA THR A 403 6.85 -8.83 6.58
C THR A 403 7.26 -9.45 5.25
N GLN A 404 6.75 -10.64 4.92
CA GLN A 404 7.05 -11.38 3.68
C GLN A 404 5.87 -11.47 2.72
N GLY A 405 4.69 -10.99 3.13
CA GLY A 405 3.48 -11.00 2.32
C GLY A 405 3.66 -10.19 1.04
N LEU A 406 3.54 -10.86 -0.10
CA LEU A 406 3.51 -10.22 -1.41
C LEU A 406 2.16 -9.58 -1.66
N GLY A 407 2.10 -8.38 -2.23
CA GLY A 407 0.87 -7.67 -2.55
C GLY A 407 0.21 -7.00 -1.34
N GLY A 408 -0.09 -5.70 -1.47
CA GLY A 408 -0.71 -4.89 -0.41
C GLY A 408 0.27 -4.09 0.43
N SER A 409 -0.18 -3.62 1.59
CA SER A 409 0.68 -2.94 2.55
C SER A 409 1.69 -3.93 3.11
N GLN A 410 2.98 -3.68 2.85
CA GLN A 410 4.06 -4.37 3.52
C GLN A 410 4.28 -3.74 4.89
N TYR A 411 4.57 -4.57 5.89
CA TYR A 411 4.89 -4.11 7.22
C TYR A 411 6.32 -4.49 7.54
N ARG A 412 7.01 -3.64 8.29
CA ARG A 412 8.35 -3.92 8.79
C ARG A 412 8.36 -3.77 10.29
N ALA A 413 8.93 -4.72 11.00
CA ALA A 413 9.24 -4.58 12.42
C ALA A 413 10.70 -4.18 12.57
N LYS A 414 10.96 -3.06 13.25
CA LYS A 414 12.31 -2.60 13.59
C LYS A 414 12.43 -2.53 15.11
N ILE A 415 13.43 -3.20 15.67
CA ILE A 415 13.64 -3.24 17.12
C ILE A 415 14.57 -2.11 17.54
N TYR A 416 14.10 -1.28 18.47
CA TYR A 416 14.91 -0.33 19.22
C TYR A 416 15.25 -0.96 20.57
N LEU A 417 16.37 -1.68 20.58
CA LEU A 417 16.83 -2.47 21.71
C LEU A 417 17.56 -1.55 22.70
N ALA A 418 16.92 -1.21 23.81
CA ALA A 418 17.53 -0.39 24.83
C ALA A 418 18.16 -1.24 25.92
N ILE A 419 19.45 -1.01 26.16
CA ILE A 419 20.25 -1.69 27.18
C ILE A 419 20.82 -0.63 28.11
N ASP A 420 20.74 -0.86 29.41
CA ASP A 420 21.35 0.03 30.38
C ASP A 420 22.88 0.07 30.24
N HIS A 421 23.48 1.26 30.36
CA HIS A 421 24.93 1.46 30.18
C HIS A 421 25.80 0.65 31.16
N ASP A 422 25.26 0.29 32.33
CA ASP A 422 25.93 -0.48 33.37
C ASP A 422 25.60 -1.99 33.31
N ASP A 423 24.86 -2.45 32.30
CA ASP A 423 24.54 -3.86 32.08
C ASP A 423 25.64 -4.59 31.29
N TYR A 424 26.78 -4.82 31.95
CA TYR A 424 27.96 -5.47 31.35
C TYR A 424 27.68 -6.88 30.81
N PHE A 425 26.65 -7.57 31.32
CA PHE A 425 26.27 -8.89 30.83
C PHE A 425 25.68 -8.80 29.43
N LEU A 426 24.72 -7.90 29.22
CA LEU A 426 24.08 -7.70 27.92
C LEU A 426 24.99 -6.97 26.92
N LEU A 427 25.78 -6.01 27.39
CA LEU A 427 26.73 -5.24 26.57
C LEU A 427 27.94 -6.05 26.12
N ARG A 428 28.11 -7.29 26.60
CA ARG A 428 29.21 -8.16 26.16
C ARG A 428 29.07 -8.48 24.68
N VAL A 429 30.14 -8.20 23.94
CA VAL A 429 30.20 -8.35 22.49
C VAL A 429 30.82 -9.70 22.09
N ASN A 430 30.27 -10.34 21.05
CA ASN A 430 30.80 -11.56 20.45
C ASN A 430 31.87 -11.27 19.38
N GLY A 431 32.40 -12.31 18.73
CA GLY A 431 33.42 -12.16 17.67
C GLY A 431 32.96 -11.39 16.41
N ASN A 432 31.66 -11.17 16.24
CA ASN A 432 31.07 -10.45 15.12
C ASN A 432 30.77 -8.98 15.43
N GLY A 433 31.00 -8.53 16.67
CA GLY A 433 30.64 -7.16 17.08
C GLY A 433 29.23 -7.02 17.65
N ASP A 434 28.47 -8.11 17.79
CA ASP A 434 27.10 -8.08 18.32
C ASP A 434 27.08 -8.26 19.83
N ASN A 435 26.24 -7.48 20.52
CA ASN A 435 25.99 -7.69 21.94
C ASN A 435 25.11 -8.96 22.19
N ALA A 436 25.04 -9.44 23.43
CA ALA A 436 24.37 -10.71 23.73
C ALA A 436 22.87 -10.71 23.38
N ALA A 437 22.19 -9.58 23.54
CA ALA A 437 20.79 -9.44 23.18
C ALA A 437 20.59 -9.38 21.65
N GLN A 438 21.43 -8.65 20.93
CA GLN A 438 21.43 -8.65 19.45
C GLN A 438 21.64 -10.06 18.89
N ALA A 439 22.65 -10.78 19.39
CA ALA A 439 22.93 -12.15 18.95
C ALA A 439 21.73 -13.09 19.18
N THR A 440 20.99 -12.89 20.29
CA THR A 440 19.77 -13.65 20.59
C THR A 440 18.64 -13.36 19.60
N LEU A 441 18.43 -12.09 19.25
CA LEU A 441 17.44 -11.68 18.25
C LEU A 441 17.78 -12.21 16.85
N TYR A 442 19.04 -12.09 16.43
CA TYR A 442 19.51 -12.60 15.14
C TYR A 442 19.34 -14.11 15.00
N ALA A 443 19.58 -14.88 16.07
CA ALA A 443 19.43 -16.32 16.07
C ALA A 443 18.00 -16.79 15.78
N GLU A 444 16.98 -15.98 16.09
CA GLU A 444 15.57 -16.25 15.80
C GLU A 444 15.07 -15.54 14.52
N GLY A 445 15.98 -14.98 13.71
CA GLY A 445 15.66 -14.37 12.41
C GLY A 445 15.21 -12.91 12.47
N VAL A 446 15.40 -12.22 13.60
CA VAL A 446 15.05 -10.80 13.74
C VAL A 446 16.27 -9.93 13.43
N GLY A 447 16.26 -9.25 12.28
CA GLY A 447 17.46 -8.62 11.71
C GLY A 447 17.53 -7.08 11.75
N ASP A 448 16.41 -6.36 11.78
CA ASP A 448 16.41 -4.89 11.78
C ASP A 448 16.43 -4.36 13.21
N ILE A 449 17.64 -4.18 13.76
CA ILE A 449 17.86 -3.82 15.17
C ILE A 449 18.72 -2.56 15.27
N THR A 450 18.29 -1.61 16.08
CA THR A 450 19.07 -0.46 16.52
C THR A 450 19.25 -0.53 18.03
N THR A 451 20.49 -0.71 18.49
CA THR A 451 20.81 -0.75 19.92
C THR A 451 20.98 0.68 20.45
N ILE A 452 20.33 0.99 21.56
CA ILE A 452 20.46 2.26 22.30
C ILE A 452 21.02 1.94 23.67
N ILE A 453 22.14 2.58 24.02
CA ILE A 453 22.73 2.47 25.35
C ILE A 453 22.14 3.58 26.22
N CYS A 454 21.41 3.20 27.26
CA CYS A 454 20.68 4.13 28.11
C CYS A 454 21.46 4.41 29.40
N ASP A 455 21.78 5.68 29.64
CA ASP A 455 22.29 6.16 30.92
C ASP A 455 21.14 6.75 31.74
N VAL A 456 20.35 5.86 32.35
CA VAL A 456 19.18 6.22 33.18
C VAL A 456 19.21 5.47 34.51
N PRO A 457 18.64 6.04 35.59
CA PRO A 457 18.55 5.33 36.86
C PRO A 457 17.70 4.05 36.73
N LYS A 458 18.00 3.06 37.57
CA LYS A 458 17.32 1.76 37.55
C LYS A 458 15.81 1.91 37.73
N GLY A 459 15.05 1.27 36.83
CA GLY A 459 13.59 1.27 36.88
C GLY A 459 12.89 2.45 36.20
N HIS A 460 13.62 3.36 35.55
CA HIS A 460 13.05 4.46 34.75
C HIS A 460 12.69 4.04 33.32
N VAL A 461 11.84 3.02 33.19
CA VAL A 461 11.44 2.43 31.90
C VAL A 461 10.78 3.46 30.98
N CYS A 462 9.98 4.37 31.53
CA CYS A 462 9.36 5.45 30.75
C CYS A 462 10.41 6.36 30.09
N THR A 463 11.52 6.67 30.77
CA THR A 463 12.64 7.43 30.18
C THR A 463 13.30 6.67 29.03
N ILE A 464 13.46 5.35 29.17
CA ILE A 464 14.00 4.50 28.12
C ILE A 464 13.08 4.52 26.89
N TRP A 465 11.77 4.31 27.09
CA TRP A 465 10.80 4.37 26.00
C TRP A 465 10.81 5.72 25.27
N LYS A 466 10.95 6.85 25.97
CA LYS A 466 11.11 8.17 25.33
C LYS A 466 12.34 8.23 24.43
N GLN A 467 13.50 7.78 24.91
CA GLN A 467 14.73 7.78 24.11
C GLN A 467 14.57 6.89 22.86
N CYS A 468 14.01 5.70 23.02
CA CYS A 468 13.73 4.81 21.89
C CYS A 468 12.73 5.41 20.90
N ALA A 469 11.61 5.94 21.39
CA ALA A 469 10.56 6.52 20.57
C ALA A 469 11.08 7.72 19.78
N ARG A 470 11.84 8.61 20.42
CA ARG A 470 12.44 9.77 19.75
C ARG A 470 13.39 9.34 18.64
N ARG A 471 14.28 8.39 18.91
CA ARG A 471 15.18 7.84 17.90
C ARG A 471 14.41 7.18 16.74
N ALA A 472 13.37 6.41 17.05
CA ALA A 472 12.53 5.77 16.05
C ALA A 472 11.76 6.77 15.18
N TRP A 473 11.34 7.89 15.77
CA TRP A 473 10.66 8.97 15.07
C TRP A 473 11.59 9.70 14.11
N GLU A 474 12.82 9.99 14.54
CA GLU A 474 13.89 10.55 13.71
C GLU A 474 14.28 9.62 12.55
N ASP A 475 14.28 8.31 12.78
CA ASP A 475 14.56 7.29 11.75
C ASP A 475 13.41 7.07 10.74
N GLY A 476 12.26 7.74 10.91
CA GLY A 476 11.16 7.66 9.95
C GLY A 476 10.12 6.57 10.22
N CYS A 477 10.07 5.94 11.40
CA CYS A 477 9.09 4.88 11.72
C CYS A 477 7.63 5.41 11.79
N ASP A 478 6.65 4.59 11.44
CA ASP A 478 5.23 4.98 11.37
C ASP A 478 4.47 4.68 12.66
N TYR A 479 4.76 3.54 13.29
CA TYR A 479 4.11 3.09 14.52
C TYR A 479 5.14 2.83 15.61
N PHE A 480 4.76 3.04 16.87
CA PHE A 480 5.60 2.86 18.04
C PHE A 480 4.88 1.90 18.98
N VAL A 481 5.52 0.78 19.26
CA VAL A 481 4.97 -0.33 20.03
C VAL A 481 5.79 -0.44 21.30
N LEU A 482 5.20 -0.07 22.44
CA LEU A 482 5.85 -0.21 23.74
C LEU A 482 5.76 -1.69 24.14
N MET A 483 6.90 -2.38 24.27
CA MET A 483 6.95 -3.80 24.62
C MET A 483 8.00 -4.08 25.69
N GLY A 484 7.78 -5.15 26.47
CA GLY A 484 8.81 -5.76 27.32
C GLY A 484 9.43 -6.99 26.65
N ASP A 485 10.63 -7.38 27.05
CA ASP A 485 11.32 -8.58 26.55
C ASP A 485 10.69 -9.90 27.04
N ASP A 486 9.76 -9.85 27.99
CA ASP A 486 8.97 -10.98 28.51
C ASP A 486 7.58 -11.14 27.89
N VAL A 487 7.28 -10.36 26.84
CA VAL A 487 6.03 -10.48 26.09
C VAL A 487 6.11 -11.63 25.10
N GLU A 488 5.04 -12.42 25.01
CA GLU A 488 4.84 -13.38 23.93
C GLU A 488 3.64 -12.97 23.07
N LEU A 489 3.87 -12.83 21.77
CA LEU A 489 2.84 -12.51 20.78
C LEU A 489 2.05 -13.77 20.38
N GLY A 490 0.73 -13.75 20.57
CA GLY A 490 -0.13 -14.91 20.35
C GLY A 490 -0.54 -15.08 18.89
N ASP A 491 -1.01 -14.00 18.27
CA ASP A 491 -1.75 -14.03 17.01
C ASP A 491 -0.96 -13.44 15.82
N GLU A 492 -1.00 -14.12 14.68
CA GLU A 492 -0.45 -13.60 13.42
C GLU A 492 -1.23 -12.38 12.92
N GLY A 493 -0.57 -11.51 12.17
CA GLY A 493 -1.27 -10.40 11.50
C GLY A 493 -1.54 -9.19 12.39
N TRP A 494 -0.92 -9.10 13.56
CA TRP A 494 -1.20 -7.98 14.47
C TRP A 494 -0.78 -6.62 13.90
N MET A 495 0.23 -6.53 13.02
CA MET A 495 0.63 -5.24 12.44
C MET A 495 -0.44 -4.73 11.47
N ARG A 496 -0.95 -5.62 10.59
CA ARG A 496 -2.06 -5.27 9.69
C ARG A 496 -3.35 -4.96 10.45
N ASP A 497 -3.65 -5.68 11.53
CA ASP A 497 -4.86 -5.47 12.32
C ASP A 497 -4.79 -4.18 13.13
N ALA A 498 -3.62 -3.85 13.69
CA ALA A 498 -3.39 -2.56 14.34
C ALA A 498 -3.54 -1.40 13.34
N HIS A 499 -2.89 -1.50 12.17
CA HIS A 499 -3.02 -0.50 11.11
C HIS A 499 -4.48 -0.32 10.66
N ALA A 500 -5.22 -1.42 10.48
CA ALA A 500 -6.64 -1.39 10.12
C ALA A 500 -7.51 -0.77 11.23
N ALA A 501 -7.16 -0.97 12.50
CA ALA A 501 -7.86 -0.35 13.62
C ALA A 501 -7.72 1.18 13.58
N PHE A 502 -6.52 1.70 13.33
CA PHE A 502 -6.30 3.15 13.12
C PHE A 502 -7.06 3.70 11.92
N ALA A 503 -7.02 3.02 10.77
CA ALA A 503 -7.78 3.43 9.59
C ALA A 503 -9.30 3.43 9.84
N THR A 504 -9.80 2.47 10.61
CA THR A 504 -11.22 2.40 11.00
C THR A 504 -11.59 3.56 11.94
N MET A 505 -10.73 3.89 12.92
CA MET A 505 -10.97 5.03 13.81
C MET A 505 -10.99 6.34 13.02
N ALA A 506 -10.03 6.55 12.12
CA ALA A 506 -9.98 7.74 11.26
C ALA A 506 -11.28 7.91 10.46
N LYS A 507 -11.78 6.84 9.84
CA LYS A 507 -13.02 6.86 9.07
C LYS A 507 -14.26 7.10 9.93
N VAL A 508 -14.38 6.41 11.07
CA VAL A 508 -15.58 6.45 11.92
C VAL A 508 -15.69 7.77 12.67
N GLU A 509 -14.55 8.27 13.18
CA GLU A 509 -14.50 9.45 14.04
C GLU A 509 -14.19 10.73 13.28
N GLY A 510 -13.91 10.66 11.98
CA GLY A 510 -13.56 11.82 11.16
C GLY A 510 -12.23 12.47 11.54
N VAL A 511 -11.32 11.68 12.14
CA VAL A 511 -10.00 12.12 12.62
C VAL A 511 -8.90 11.79 11.60
N PRO A 512 -7.70 12.42 11.67
CA PRO A 512 -6.60 12.06 10.79
C PRO A 512 -6.23 10.58 10.90
N HIS A 513 -5.72 10.00 9.80
CA HIS A 513 -5.15 8.65 9.84
C HIS A 513 -4.04 8.56 10.89
N GLY A 514 -4.08 7.51 11.72
CA GLY A 514 -3.12 7.29 12.79
C GLY A 514 -3.40 8.07 14.08
N PHE A 515 -4.41 8.94 14.11
CA PHE A 515 -4.82 9.62 15.34
C PHE A 515 -5.49 8.61 16.30
N GLY A 516 -4.81 8.29 17.41
CA GLY A 516 -5.36 7.37 18.42
C GLY A 516 -4.31 6.53 19.16
N CYS A 517 -4.82 5.54 19.89
CA CYS A 517 -4.05 4.50 20.57
C CYS A 517 -4.73 3.14 20.41
N VAL A 518 -3.96 2.11 20.05
CA VAL A 518 -4.44 0.71 19.98
C VAL A 518 -3.69 -0.12 20.99
N ALA A 519 -4.36 -0.99 21.76
CA ALA A 519 -3.70 -1.84 22.76
C ALA A 519 -4.05 -3.31 22.55
N PHE A 520 -3.08 -4.20 22.76
CA PHE A 520 -3.27 -5.66 22.68
C PHE A 520 -4.25 -6.18 23.72
N THR A 521 -4.86 -7.32 23.42
CA THR A 521 -5.62 -8.09 24.42
C THR A 521 -4.65 -8.92 25.25
N ASP A 522 -4.29 -8.44 26.44
CA ASP A 522 -3.43 -9.18 27.36
C ASP A 522 -4.21 -10.28 28.08
N THR A 523 -3.79 -11.51 27.84
CA THR A 523 -4.40 -12.72 28.43
C THR A 523 -3.96 -12.96 29.87
N THR A 524 -2.84 -12.38 30.29
CA THR A 524 -2.35 -12.39 31.67
C THR A 524 -3.04 -11.31 32.53
N PHE A 525 -3.39 -10.17 31.93
CA PHE A 525 -4.16 -9.11 32.58
C PHE A 525 -5.45 -8.73 31.82
N PRO A 526 -6.49 -9.58 31.85
CA PRO A 526 -7.71 -9.34 31.09
C PRO A 526 -8.37 -8.00 31.43
N GLY A 527 -8.69 -7.23 30.39
CA GLY A 527 -9.42 -5.96 30.50
C GLY A 527 -8.56 -4.72 30.79
N MET A 528 -7.24 -4.87 30.93
CA MET A 528 -6.31 -3.74 31.02
C MET A 528 -5.69 -3.44 29.65
N PRO A 529 -5.63 -2.15 29.23
CA PRO A 529 -4.91 -1.76 28.03
C PRO A 529 -3.41 -1.74 28.34
N THR A 530 -2.70 -2.79 27.96
CA THR A 530 -1.25 -2.92 28.13
C THR A 530 -0.55 -2.88 26.79
N PHE A 531 0.68 -2.39 26.74
CA PHE A 531 1.53 -2.36 25.54
C PHE A 531 0.88 -1.60 24.37
N PRO A 532 0.67 -0.29 24.53
CA PRO A 532 0.02 0.52 23.51
C PRO A 532 0.86 0.62 22.24
N ILE A 533 0.14 0.69 21.12
CA ILE A 533 0.61 1.06 19.80
C ILE A 533 0.09 2.47 19.53
N ILE A 534 1.01 3.38 19.25
CA ILE A 534 0.70 4.73 18.77
C ILE A 534 1.26 4.94 17.37
N HIS A 535 0.68 5.86 16.62
CA HIS A 535 1.19 6.26 15.32
C HIS A 535 2.12 7.48 15.45
N ARG A 536 2.92 7.73 14.42
CA ARG A 536 3.73 8.94 14.21
C ARG A 536 2.98 10.24 14.44
N THR A 537 1.69 10.28 14.14
CA THR A 537 0.83 11.44 14.42
C THR A 537 0.91 11.88 15.88
N HIS A 538 1.00 10.94 16.84
CA HIS A 538 1.21 11.26 18.24
C HIS A 538 2.54 12.00 18.44
N MET A 539 3.63 11.45 17.90
CA MET A 539 4.95 12.05 17.99
C MET A 539 4.98 13.44 17.35
N ASP A 540 4.29 13.64 16.23
CA ASP A 540 4.20 14.94 15.55
C ASP A 540 3.41 15.97 16.37
N ILE A 541 2.36 15.56 17.08
CA ILE A 541 1.59 16.43 18.00
C ILE A 541 2.49 16.91 19.15
N PHE A 542 3.30 16.01 19.70
CA PHE A 542 4.08 16.25 20.92
C PHE A 542 5.56 16.55 20.67
N GLY A 543 5.95 16.85 19.42
CA GLY A 543 7.32 17.24 19.09
C GLY A 543 8.37 16.16 19.35
N GLY A 544 8.00 14.88 19.19
CA GLY A 544 8.88 13.73 19.37
C GLY A 544 8.82 13.08 20.75
N GLU A 545 7.95 13.54 21.64
CA GLU A 545 7.74 12.93 22.96
C GLU A 545 6.56 11.95 22.94
N VAL A 546 6.78 10.73 23.46
CA VAL A 546 5.75 9.66 23.51
C VAL A 546 4.93 9.69 24.80
N ILE A 547 5.53 10.12 25.90
CA ILE A 547 4.86 10.24 27.21
C ILE A 547 5.49 11.38 28.02
N PRO A 548 4.76 12.00 28.96
CA PRO A 548 5.26 13.04 29.85
C PRO A 548 6.50 12.64 30.68
N ASP A 549 7.35 13.62 30.98
CA ASP A 549 8.59 13.44 31.74
C ASP A 549 8.41 12.94 33.18
N ILE A 550 7.24 13.18 33.76
CA ILE A 550 6.93 12.82 35.15
C ILE A 550 6.78 11.31 35.37
N PHE A 551 6.54 10.52 34.31
CA PHE A 551 6.31 9.09 34.43
C PHE A 551 7.61 8.30 34.55
N ILE A 552 7.61 7.33 35.47
CA ILE A 552 8.80 6.52 35.81
C ILE A 552 8.65 5.09 35.25
N ASN A 553 7.62 4.33 35.65
CA ASN A 553 7.44 2.96 35.13
C ASN A 553 5.99 2.43 34.94
N GLN A 554 4.95 2.96 35.58
CA GLN A 554 3.60 2.35 35.51
C GLN A 554 2.56 3.15 34.71
N ASP A 555 2.81 4.43 34.46
CA ASP A 555 1.76 5.39 34.08
C ASP A 555 1.68 5.63 32.56
N GLY A 556 2.67 5.20 31.78
CA GLY A 556 2.75 5.45 30.34
C GLY A 556 1.63 4.79 29.53
N ASP A 557 1.43 3.48 29.72
CA ASP A 557 0.38 2.70 29.05
C ASP A 557 -1.03 3.27 29.29
N PRO A 558 -1.49 3.44 30.55
CA PRO A 558 -2.81 3.98 30.82
C PRO A 558 -2.94 5.44 30.37
N PHE A 559 -1.89 6.26 30.46
CA PHE A 559 -1.93 7.64 29.98
C PHE A 559 -2.27 7.72 28.49
N LEU A 560 -1.54 6.99 27.64
CA LEU A 560 -1.73 6.99 26.19
C LEU A 560 -3.15 6.55 25.83
N PHE A 561 -3.64 5.51 26.50
CA PHE A 561 -4.98 5.00 26.26
C PHE A 561 -6.07 5.99 26.71
N GLN A 562 -5.90 6.67 27.85
CA GLN A 562 -6.88 7.64 28.35
C GLN A 562 -6.92 8.93 27.54
N LEU A 563 -5.78 9.40 27.05
CA LEU A 563 -5.68 10.61 26.23
C LEU A 563 -6.60 10.51 25.02
N TYR A 564 -6.44 9.48 24.19
CA TYR A 564 -7.20 9.36 22.94
C TYR A 564 -8.65 8.92 23.11
N ARG A 565 -9.02 8.41 24.30
CA ARG A 565 -10.41 8.07 24.63
C ARG A 565 -11.32 9.28 24.58
N ARG A 566 -10.75 10.48 24.79
CA ARG A 566 -11.44 11.78 24.69
C ARG A 566 -11.97 12.11 23.30
N TRP A 567 -11.51 11.41 22.26
CA TRP A 567 -12.05 11.49 20.89
C TRP A 567 -12.68 10.18 20.41
N GLY A 568 -12.79 9.16 21.27
CA GLY A 568 -13.21 7.81 20.87
C GLY A 568 -12.13 7.03 20.10
N CYS A 569 -10.89 7.51 20.13
CA CYS A 569 -9.77 7.00 19.34
C CYS A 569 -8.84 6.07 20.15
N SER A 570 -9.37 5.39 21.16
CA SER A 570 -8.66 4.34 21.91
C SER A 570 -9.38 3.01 21.75
N ARG A 571 -8.68 1.97 21.29
CA ARG A 571 -9.28 0.65 21.04
C ARG A 571 -8.39 -0.49 21.52
N MET A 572 -9.01 -1.48 22.14
CA MET A 572 -8.42 -2.81 22.21
C MET A 572 -8.75 -3.56 20.92
N PHE A 573 -7.78 -4.29 20.39
CA PHE A 573 -7.93 -5.12 19.19
C PHE A 573 -7.72 -6.61 19.53
N PRO A 574 -8.24 -7.54 18.72
CA PRO A 574 -8.39 -8.94 19.12
C PRO A 574 -7.06 -9.70 19.23
N CYS A 575 -5.96 -9.15 18.72
CA CYS A 575 -4.65 -9.79 18.80
C CYS A 575 -4.17 -9.88 20.25
N ARG A 576 -3.79 -11.09 20.66
CA ARG A 576 -3.46 -11.43 22.03
C ARG A 576 -1.98 -11.41 22.29
N ILE A 577 -1.64 -11.11 23.53
CA ILE A 577 -0.32 -11.27 24.11
C ILE A 577 -0.44 -11.94 25.48
N SER A 578 0.70 -12.42 25.99
CA SER A 578 0.86 -12.84 27.37
C SER A 578 2.18 -12.35 27.93
N ASN A 579 2.20 -11.99 29.21
CA ASN A 579 3.42 -11.66 29.92
C ASN A 579 3.93 -12.88 30.71
N LEU A 580 5.16 -13.33 30.46
CA LEU A 580 5.75 -14.51 31.11
C LEU A 580 6.22 -14.24 32.56
N VAL A 581 6.46 -12.98 32.91
CA VAL A 581 7.02 -12.57 34.22
C VAL A 581 6.04 -11.65 34.99
N GLY A 582 5.12 -10.99 34.28
CA GLY A 582 4.13 -10.10 34.84
C GLY A 582 2.87 -10.83 35.30
N GLY A 583 2.72 -11.03 36.61
CA GLY A 583 1.52 -11.61 37.22
C GLY A 583 1.88 -12.65 38.26
N SER A 584 1.99 -12.22 39.53
CA SER A 584 2.27 -13.02 40.75
C SER A 584 3.73 -13.38 41.09
N VAL A 585 4.74 -13.02 40.27
CA VAL A 585 6.18 -13.23 40.58
C VAL A 585 6.90 -11.89 40.85
N ASN A 586 8.07 -11.92 41.51
CA ASN A 586 8.89 -10.73 41.82
C ASN A 586 9.12 -9.85 40.58
N ALA A 587 8.52 -8.66 40.56
CA ALA A 587 8.71 -7.70 39.48
C ALA A 587 10.19 -7.29 39.34
N ARG A 588 10.68 -7.15 38.10
CA ARG A 588 12.08 -6.76 37.81
C ARG A 588 12.47 -5.40 38.41
N TYR A 589 11.49 -4.53 38.55
CA TYR A 589 11.63 -3.22 39.17
C TYR A 589 10.59 -3.04 40.26
N ARG A 590 10.96 -2.28 41.30
CA ARG A 590 9.98 -1.79 42.29
C ARG A 590 8.99 -0.88 41.57
N GLN A 591 7.70 -1.17 41.73
CA GLN A 591 6.63 -0.35 41.18
C GLN A 591 6.73 1.08 41.74
N GLN A 592 6.77 2.08 40.84
CA GLN A 592 6.84 3.49 41.20
C GLN A 592 5.82 4.27 40.38
N TYR A 593 4.86 4.84 41.08
CA TYR A 593 3.85 5.72 40.50
C TYR A 593 4.32 7.16 40.61
N ALA A 594 3.98 7.99 39.64
CA ALA A 594 4.18 9.43 39.78
C ALA A 594 3.33 9.96 40.94
N SER A 595 3.99 10.50 41.99
CA SER A 595 3.35 10.98 43.22
C SER A 595 2.33 12.11 42.98
N ASP A 596 2.48 12.83 41.86
CA ASP A 596 1.62 13.95 41.46
C ASP A 596 0.84 13.65 40.17
N TRP A 597 0.57 12.37 39.85
CA TRP A 597 -0.31 12.00 38.74
C TRP A 597 -1.77 12.37 39.07
N THR A 598 -2.07 13.65 38.90
CA THR A 598 -3.42 14.23 38.88
C THR A 598 -3.98 14.20 37.45
N PHE A 599 -5.14 14.81 37.22
CA PHE A 599 -5.62 15.08 35.86
C PHE A 599 -4.74 16.09 35.08
N GLU A 600 -3.77 16.77 35.71
CA GLU A 600 -3.03 17.85 35.07
C GLU A 600 -2.15 17.41 33.89
N PRO A 601 -1.30 16.35 33.95
CA PRO A 601 -0.56 15.89 32.78
C PRO A 601 -1.48 15.48 31.63
N LEU A 602 -2.62 14.85 31.96
CA LEU A 602 -3.63 14.45 30.98
C LEU A 602 -4.33 15.67 30.36
N ASN A 603 -4.65 16.69 31.14
CA ASN A 603 -5.25 17.93 30.66
C ASN A 603 -4.29 18.69 29.74
N LYS A 604 -3.03 18.87 30.16
CA LYS A 604 -1.99 19.49 29.31
C LYS A 604 -1.83 18.77 27.97
N ALA A 605 -1.81 17.45 27.99
CA ALA A 605 -1.75 16.66 26.76
C ALA A 605 -3.02 16.80 25.91
N THR A 606 -4.19 16.86 26.56
CA THR A 606 -5.48 17.10 25.89
C THR A 606 -5.49 18.46 25.19
N ASP A 607 -5.06 19.52 25.88
CA ASP A 607 -5.01 20.88 25.34
C ASP A 607 -4.05 20.97 24.13
N ALA A 608 -2.91 20.29 24.19
CA ALA A 608 -1.96 20.22 23.07
C ALA A 608 -2.57 19.53 21.84
N VAL A 609 -3.32 18.44 22.05
CA VAL A 609 -4.03 17.74 20.97
C VAL A 609 -5.14 18.60 20.38
N GLU A 610 -5.93 19.30 21.21
CA GLU A 610 -6.97 20.22 20.74
C GLU A 610 -6.36 21.37 19.93
N ALA A 611 -5.26 21.96 20.39
CA ALA A 611 -4.54 23.01 19.68
C ALA A 611 -4.01 22.53 18.32
N TRP A 612 -3.46 21.31 18.27
CA TRP A 612 -3.01 20.71 17.02
C TRP A 612 -4.19 20.44 16.06
N LEU A 613 -5.27 19.81 16.55
CA LEU A 613 -6.48 19.54 15.76
C LEU A 613 -7.11 20.82 15.21
N ALA A 614 -7.15 21.91 15.98
CA ALA A 614 -7.66 23.19 15.51
C ALA A 614 -6.91 23.72 14.26
N GLY A 615 -5.63 23.36 14.10
CA GLY A 615 -4.81 23.77 12.97
C GLY A 615 -4.97 22.89 11.71
N VAL A 616 -5.28 21.60 11.86
CA VAL A 616 -5.28 20.64 10.74
C VAL A 616 -6.63 19.95 10.49
N TYR A 617 -7.47 19.79 11.51
CA TYR A 617 -8.78 19.12 11.47
C TYR A 617 -9.78 19.85 12.39
N PRO A 618 -10.16 21.11 12.07
CA PRO A 618 -10.93 21.97 12.97
C PRO A 618 -12.36 21.48 13.25
N SER A 619 -12.87 20.53 12.46
CA SER A 619 -14.18 19.91 12.67
C SER A 619 -14.19 18.80 13.72
N VAL A 620 -13.02 18.36 14.19
CA VAL A 620 -12.91 17.28 15.18
C VAL A 620 -13.08 17.87 16.57
N GLU A 621 -14.13 17.45 17.28
CA GLU A 621 -14.43 17.89 18.63
C GLU A 621 -14.18 16.79 19.66
N ARG A 622 -13.82 17.22 20.88
CA ARG A 622 -13.70 16.33 22.03
C ARG A 622 -15.06 15.76 22.41
N LYS A 623 -15.11 14.45 22.66
CA LYS A 623 -16.31 13.77 23.18
C LYS A 623 -16.48 14.01 24.67
N LEU A 624 -17.73 14.05 25.12
CA LEU A 624 -18.04 14.00 26.54
C LEU A 624 -17.58 12.65 27.11
N THR A 625 -16.67 12.68 28.08
CA THR A 625 -16.15 11.48 28.76
C THR A 625 -16.53 11.52 30.24
N ILE A 626 -16.84 10.35 30.80
CA ILE A 626 -17.11 10.17 32.23
C ILE A 626 -16.03 9.21 32.75
N ASP A 627 -15.13 9.72 33.58
CA ASP A 627 -14.08 8.94 34.22
C ASP A 627 -14.66 8.29 35.49
N VAL A 628 -14.93 6.99 35.43
CA VAL A 628 -15.43 6.21 36.57
C VAL A 628 -14.23 5.59 37.29
N VAL A 629 -13.92 6.09 38.48
CA VAL A 629 -12.91 5.49 39.35
C VAL A 629 -13.54 4.31 40.08
N ILE A 630 -13.09 3.10 39.74
CA ILE A 630 -13.47 1.87 40.45
C ILE A 630 -12.35 1.56 41.45
N PRO A 631 -12.58 1.63 42.77
CA PRO A 631 -11.60 1.22 43.75
C PRO A 631 -11.23 -0.25 43.50
N CYS A 632 -9.96 -0.52 43.20
CA CYS A 632 -9.44 -1.87 43.11
C CYS A 632 -8.35 -2.08 44.17
N TYR A 633 -8.08 -3.33 44.52
CA TYR A 633 -7.07 -3.75 45.48
C TYR A 633 -5.62 -3.27 45.18
N ARG A 634 -5.41 -2.59 44.04
CA ARG A 634 -4.13 -2.01 43.61
C ARG A 634 -3.97 -0.53 43.98
N VAL A 635 -5.00 0.13 44.51
CA VAL A 635 -4.92 1.53 44.92
C VAL A 635 -5.26 1.62 46.41
N GLN A 636 -4.26 1.93 47.24
CA GLN A 636 -4.53 2.43 48.59
C GLN A 636 -5.00 3.88 48.45
N LEU A 637 -6.31 4.09 48.55
CA LEU A 637 -6.89 5.43 48.65
C LEU A 637 -6.96 5.82 50.13
N PRO A 638 -6.26 6.87 50.58
CA PRO A 638 -6.36 7.37 51.96
C PRO A 638 -7.77 7.84 52.33
N PHE A 639 -8.63 8.06 51.33
CA PHE A 639 -9.99 8.58 51.48
C PHE A 639 -11.06 7.51 51.80
N LEU A 640 -10.66 6.23 51.96
CA LEU A 640 -11.57 5.13 52.26
C LEU A 640 -11.39 4.55 53.69
N GLU A 641 -10.56 5.17 54.53
CA GLU A 641 -10.43 4.85 55.96
C GLU A 641 -11.30 5.74 56.85
#